data_AF-A0A7S2WRZ3-F1
#
_entry.id   AF-A0A7S2WRZ3-F1
#
_cell.length_a   1.000
_cell.length_b   1.000
_cell.length_c   1.000
_cell.angle_alpha   90.00
_cell.angle_beta   90.00
_cell.angle_gamma   90.00
#
_symmetry.space_group_name_H-M   'P 1'
#
loop_
_entity.id
_entity.type
_entity.pdbx_description
1 polymer ?
#
loop_
_entity_poly.entity_id
_entity_poly.type
_entity_poly.pdbx_seq_one_letter_code
_entity_poly.pdbx_strand_id
1 'polypeptide(L)'
;NLGPVAAWLLGGMLPQHVSAPKGRRKGGAGHLRLGACALAVVFMMALVWEFSVLTRSSSAEEFRLAEERLRKDILSSMDSHGQRLEARLLSSVAARGAASSGQQGLEERLEALQRENEELRGGLGQMGGGQAAASLESDLVAARGQVHDLEARLSTETQRREEAEASAAAAGVAAAASRTAGAGVGLGSEVDTGGQWYSGKQGRLLTPYEWTTPLSPVIAAWRQGKLDWHDLIPTHSSLWERYGESRDDKFNFMKLVMKETAVTDYITQYHSSGLSKNFGKDMGPMSNYSACNLVEDPCLVHPESECADNSFCLWNAELKSCHTAPELPPGHSKTCRNGARPKMVRPHGGMVDTSPANCKRILHERVVVEHVQPDPATMFYHWWRYFKEVYGRMKSIKALDKMNHFMLDHPPNTQFFHYFGLLSKFCWRRALPEGTCVCDGDVSVPVVTPKPTVLAHLLDELGLSDLPPPERIRVGIISRRRKRFILNEHELVEALLNRGFDVQILPLEDMTLYEQVKALRQTTILVGIHGSGLNNAILLPHDAVLVQLLPYKLNYKGAFQSVASENGVHYLEWALTDPKRSYFHWEFLGERELAQGKDAVLARGSPRGGAEVYTFWINQDIIVPVEDFTNLILRAADLGRLNPSLKQHLE
;
A
#
# COMPACT_ATOMS: atom_id res chain seq x y z
N ASN A 1 13.67 23.82 -48.37
CA ASN A 1 14.59 24.66 -49.15
C ASN A 1 16.01 24.71 -48.55
N LEU A 2 16.75 23.59 -48.63
CA LEU A 2 18.20 23.52 -48.33
C LEU A 2 18.98 22.71 -49.40
N GLY A 3 18.44 22.64 -50.63
CA GLY A 3 19.12 22.05 -51.79
C GLY A 3 20.42 22.74 -52.25
N PRO A 4 20.67 24.05 -52.03
CA PRO A 4 21.87 24.69 -52.59
C PRO A 4 23.18 24.44 -51.84
N VAL A 5 23.15 24.02 -50.56
CA VAL A 5 24.37 23.83 -49.75
C VAL A 5 25.05 22.47 -50.04
N ALA A 6 24.26 21.45 -50.39
CA ALA A 6 24.78 20.11 -50.72
C ALA A 6 25.53 20.07 -52.06
N ALA A 7 25.17 20.93 -53.02
CA ALA A 7 25.82 20.98 -54.33
C ALA A 7 27.24 21.57 -54.29
N TRP A 8 27.55 22.42 -53.30
CA TRP A 8 28.89 23.00 -53.14
C TRP A 8 29.88 22.03 -52.49
N LEU A 9 29.42 21.17 -51.58
CA LEU A 9 30.26 20.19 -50.89
C LEU A 9 30.64 18.98 -51.76
N LEU A 10 29.83 18.61 -52.75
CA LEU A 10 30.08 17.47 -53.63
C LEU A 10 30.86 17.81 -54.92
N GLY A 11 31.04 19.10 -55.24
CA GLY A 11 31.73 19.56 -56.46
C GLY A 11 33.26 19.69 -56.38
N GLY A 12 33.87 19.45 -55.21
CA GLY A 12 35.28 19.79 -54.95
C GLY A 12 36.30 18.65 -55.07
N MET A 13 35.91 17.44 -55.45
CA MET A 13 36.85 16.32 -55.58
C MET A 13 37.09 15.96 -57.04
N LEU A 14 38.14 16.55 -57.66
CA LEU A 14 39.01 15.94 -58.68
C LEU A 14 39.91 16.99 -59.38
N PRO A 15 41.26 16.86 -59.36
CA PRO A 15 42.12 17.49 -60.34
C PRO A 15 42.17 16.68 -61.64
N GLN A 16 42.23 17.41 -62.76
CA GLN A 16 42.29 16.89 -64.13
C GLN A 16 43.68 16.35 -64.52
N HIS A 17 43.67 15.41 -65.49
CA HIS A 17 44.73 14.99 -66.40
C HIS A 17 46.03 14.40 -65.83
N VAL A 18 46.36 13.14 -66.20
CA VAL A 18 47.55 12.76 -67.00
C VAL A 18 47.37 11.33 -67.53
N SER A 19 47.71 11.16 -68.81
CA SER A 19 47.61 9.99 -69.67
C SER A 19 48.62 8.86 -69.35
N ALA A 20 48.25 7.62 -69.68
CA ALA A 20 49.06 6.39 -69.51
C ALA A 20 50.35 6.37 -70.36
N PRO A 21 51.35 5.51 -70.00
CA PRO A 21 51.48 4.27 -70.78
C PRO A 21 51.95 3.00 -70.02
N LYS A 22 51.39 1.87 -70.49
CA LYS A 22 51.83 0.46 -70.51
C LYS A 22 53.01 0.01 -69.62
N GLY A 23 52.74 -0.91 -68.68
CA GLY A 23 53.76 -1.82 -68.16
C GLY A 23 53.38 -2.59 -66.88
N ARG A 24 53.03 -3.87 -67.03
CA ARG A 24 53.14 -5.02 -66.10
C ARG A 24 52.96 -4.85 -64.56
N ARG A 25 52.08 -5.75 -64.08
CA ARG A 25 52.05 -6.46 -62.78
C ARG A 25 51.46 -5.75 -61.54
N LYS A 26 50.31 -6.31 -61.13
CA LYS A 26 49.76 -6.56 -59.79
C LYS A 26 50.41 -5.84 -58.59
N GLY A 27 49.57 -5.10 -57.85
CA GLY A 27 49.70 -4.89 -56.40
C GLY A 27 49.70 -3.43 -55.96
N GLY A 28 48.69 -3.02 -55.17
CA GLY A 28 48.79 -1.87 -54.27
C GLY A 28 48.29 -0.52 -54.78
N ALA A 29 46.96 -0.34 -54.85
CA ALA A 29 46.34 1.01 -54.87
C ALA A 29 44.87 0.95 -54.41
N GLY A 30 44.59 0.31 -53.26
CA GLY A 30 43.24 0.20 -52.69
C GLY A 30 43.01 0.97 -51.38
N HIS A 31 44.07 1.31 -50.65
CA HIS A 31 43.91 1.74 -49.25
C HIS A 31 43.76 3.25 -49.02
N LEU A 32 44.09 4.11 -49.98
CA LEU A 32 44.03 5.57 -49.75
C LEU A 32 42.69 6.24 -50.12
N ARG A 33 41.79 5.58 -50.85
CA ARG A 33 40.47 6.16 -51.22
C ARG A 33 39.34 5.82 -50.23
N LEU A 34 39.47 4.72 -49.47
CA LEU A 34 38.48 4.31 -48.46
C LEU A 34 38.58 5.11 -47.15
N GLY A 35 39.80 5.51 -46.75
CA GLY A 35 40.02 6.27 -45.51
C GLY A 35 39.40 7.67 -45.52
N ALA A 36 39.39 8.34 -46.69
CA ALA A 36 38.82 9.69 -46.82
C ALA A 36 37.28 9.68 -46.74
N CYS A 37 36.61 8.64 -47.27
CA CYS A 37 35.16 8.49 -47.15
C CYS A 37 34.73 8.18 -45.71
N ALA A 38 35.48 7.35 -44.98
CA ALA A 38 35.14 7.00 -43.60
C ALA A 38 35.27 8.21 -42.65
N LEU A 39 36.31 9.04 -42.82
CA LEU A 39 36.47 10.26 -42.03
C LEU A 39 35.39 11.31 -42.31
N ALA A 40 34.94 11.43 -43.57
CA ALA A 40 33.83 12.33 -43.92
C ALA A 40 32.50 11.89 -43.30
N VAL A 41 32.23 10.58 -43.22
CA VAL A 41 31.03 10.02 -42.58
C VAL A 41 31.05 10.25 -41.06
N VAL A 42 32.19 10.04 -40.40
CA VAL A 42 32.34 10.29 -38.96
C VAL A 42 32.17 11.78 -38.63
N PHE A 43 32.71 12.67 -39.47
CA PHE A 43 32.57 14.11 -39.27
C PHE A 43 31.12 14.59 -39.48
N MET A 44 30.40 14.02 -40.45
CA MET A 44 28.97 14.28 -40.67
C MET A 44 28.12 13.77 -39.50
N MET A 45 28.41 12.58 -38.96
CA MET A 45 27.69 12.05 -37.79
C MET A 45 27.94 12.87 -36.52
N ALA A 46 29.15 13.38 -36.31
CA ALA A 46 29.47 14.24 -35.18
C ALA A 46 28.73 15.59 -35.25
N LEU A 47 28.66 16.20 -36.44
CA LEU A 47 27.91 17.45 -36.66
C LEU A 47 26.40 17.25 -36.47
N VAL A 48 25.86 16.10 -36.89
CA VAL A 48 24.45 15.74 -36.71
C VAL A 48 24.11 15.51 -35.23
N TRP A 49 25.03 14.92 -34.46
CA TRP A 49 24.89 14.74 -33.02
C TRP A 49 24.85 16.08 -32.27
N GLU A 50 25.79 17.00 -32.56
CA GLU A 50 25.78 18.33 -31.92
C GLU A 50 24.51 19.13 -32.27
N PHE A 51 24.00 19.02 -33.50
CA PHE A 51 22.76 19.69 -33.91
C PHE A 51 21.51 19.12 -33.19
N SER A 52 21.50 17.82 -32.89
CA SER A 52 20.42 17.13 -32.16
C SER A 52 20.38 17.53 -30.68
N VAL A 53 21.54 17.76 -30.05
CA VAL A 53 21.63 18.23 -28.66
C VAL A 53 21.13 19.67 -28.51
N LEU A 54 21.26 20.50 -29.55
CA LEU A 54 20.89 21.91 -29.53
C LEU A 54 19.42 22.21 -29.85
N THR A 55 18.68 21.27 -30.46
CA THR A 55 17.28 21.49 -30.88
C THR A 55 16.30 20.67 -30.04
N ARG A 56 15.96 21.16 -28.82
CA ARG A 56 14.86 20.60 -28.01
C ARG A 56 13.51 20.88 -28.68
N SER A 57 13.07 20.02 -29.61
CA SER A 57 11.69 20.03 -30.13
C SER A 57 11.26 18.67 -30.69
N SER A 58 9.96 18.51 -30.90
CA SER A 58 9.16 17.28 -31.09
C SER A 58 9.45 16.40 -32.33
N SER A 59 10.67 16.43 -32.89
CA SER A 59 11.07 15.63 -34.06
C SER A 59 12.18 14.61 -33.77
N ALA A 60 12.56 14.41 -32.51
CA ALA A 60 13.65 13.52 -32.12
C ALA A 60 13.42 12.06 -32.56
N GLU A 61 12.17 11.61 -32.62
CA GLU A 61 11.82 10.23 -33.00
C GLU A 61 11.92 9.98 -34.52
N GLU A 62 11.47 10.92 -35.35
CA GLU A 62 11.65 10.86 -36.81
C GLU A 62 13.13 10.95 -37.20
N PHE A 63 13.90 11.74 -36.46
CA PHE A 63 15.34 11.88 -36.70
C PHE A 63 16.11 10.62 -36.29
N ARG A 64 15.75 9.99 -35.16
CA ARG A 64 16.30 8.69 -34.72
C ARG A 64 16.02 7.58 -35.73
N LEU A 65 14.82 7.58 -36.33
CA LEU A 65 14.43 6.64 -37.39
C LEU A 65 15.19 6.89 -38.70
N ALA A 66 15.45 8.15 -39.05
CA ALA A 66 16.26 8.50 -40.22
C ALA A 66 17.74 8.12 -40.02
N GLU A 67 18.27 8.32 -38.80
CA GLU A 67 19.62 7.91 -38.42
C GLU A 67 19.78 6.38 -38.46
N GLU A 68 18.82 5.62 -37.91
CA GLU A 68 18.83 4.15 -37.98
C GLU A 68 18.77 3.63 -39.42
N ARG A 69 18.02 4.29 -40.30
CA ARG A 69 17.96 3.94 -41.72
C ARG A 69 19.27 4.22 -42.43
N LEU A 70 19.84 5.42 -42.25
CA LEU A 70 21.11 5.80 -42.86
C LEU A 70 22.25 4.90 -42.38
N ARG A 71 22.24 4.54 -41.08
CA ARG A 71 23.19 3.59 -40.49
C ARG A 71 23.06 2.20 -41.09
N LYS A 72 21.84 1.68 -41.27
CA LYS A 72 21.60 0.38 -41.92
C LYS A 72 22.08 0.37 -43.37
N ASP A 73 21.82 1.44 -44.12
CA ASP A 73 22.23 1.53 -45.52
C ASP A 73 23.76 1.59 -45.66
N ILE A 74 24.44 2.36 -44.80
CA ILE A 74 25.91 2.42 -44.75
C ILE A 74 26.50 1.05 -44.38
N LEU A 75 25.98 0.40 -43.35
CA LEU A 75 26.41 -0.93 -42.89
C LEU A 75 26.22 -2.00 -43.97
N SER A 76 25.17 -1.89 -44.79
CA SER A 76 24.90 -2.80 -45.91
C SER A 76 25.89 -2.63 -47.07
N SER A 77 26.52 -1.46 -47.21
CA SER A 77 27.51 -1.19 -48.26
C SER A 77 28.98 -1.40 -47.83
N MET A 78 29.23 -1.63 -46.54
CA MET A 78 30.58 -1.84 -46.00
C MET A 78 30.96 -3.31 -46.04
N ASP A 79 32.19 -3.61 -46.48
CA ASP A 79 32.71 -4.97 -46.41
C ASP A 79 32.96 -5.41 -44.95
N SER A 80 33.14 -6.72 -44.75
CA SER A 80 33.34 -7.31 -43.41
C SER A 80 34.56 -6.78 -42.66
N HIS A 81 35.47 -6.06 -43.33
CA HIS A 81 36.62 -5.42 -42.69
C HIS A 81 36.25 -4.03 -42.16
N GLY A 82 35.43 -3.28 -42.89
CA GLY A 82 34.85 -2.01 -42.43
C GLY A 82 33.97 -2.16 -41.18
N GLN A 83 33.09 -3.16 -41.16
CA GLN A 83 32.20 -3.41 -40.01
C GLN A 83 32.99 -3.77 -38.73
N ARG A 84 34.13 -4.46 -38.87
CA ARG A 84 35.02 -4.79 -37.74
C ARG A 84 35.81 -3.58 -37.21
N LEU A 85 36.11 -2.60 -38.08
CA LEU A 85 36.79 -1.38 -37.70
C LEU A 85 35.85 -0.42 -36.96
N GLU A 86 34.58 -0.32 -37.38
CA GLU A 86 33.53 0.45 -36.69
C GLU A 86 33.26 -0.12 -35.29
N ALA A 87 33.11 -1.44 -35.16
CA ALA A 87 32.91 -2.11 -33.87
C ALA A 87 34.08 -1.83 -32.88
N ARG A 88 35.32 -1.77 -33.39
CA ARG A 88 36.51 -1.43 -32.59
C ARG A 88 36.61 0.06 -32.24
N LEU A 89 36.13 0.95 -33.11
CA LEU A 89 36.10 2.39 -32.84
C LEU A 89 34.99 2.74 -31.85
N LEU A 90 33.79 2.17 -31.99
CA LEU A 90 32.67 2.33 -31.06
C LEU A 90 32.99 1.79 -29.67
N SER A 91 33.68 0.64 -29.57
CA SER A 91 34.15 0.14 -28.28
C SER A 91 35.23 1.04 -27.66
N SER A 92 36.09 1.68 -28.47
CA SER A 92 37.09 2.64 -27.99
C SER A 92 36.48 3.98 -27.53
N VAL A 93 35.36 4.41 -28.13
CA VAL A 93 34.63 5.62 -27.73
C VAL A 93 33.80 5.35 -26.46
N ALA A 94 33.16 4.18 -26.36
CA ALA A 94 32.48 3.74 -25.14
C ALA A 94 33.47 3.59 -23.97
N ALA A 95 34.66 3.05 -24.21
CA ALA A 95 35.71 2.93 -23.20
C ALA A 95 36.31 4.27 -22.76
N ARG A 96 36.22 5.33 -23.59
CA ARG A 96 36.66 6.69 -23.22
C ARG A 96 35.55 7.55 -22.59
N GLY A 97 34.29 7.14 -22.71
CA GLY A 97 33.14 7.77 -22.05
C GLY A 97 32.86 7.27 -20.62
N ALA A 98 33.31 6.07 -20.26
CA ALA A 98 33.06 5.43 -18.96
C ALA A 98 34.07 5.85 -17.86
N ALA A 99 34.27 7.15 -17.68
CA ALA A 99 34.99 7.72 -16.54
C ALA A 99 34.04 8.51 -15.61
N SER A 100 32.81 8.01 -15.41
CA SER A 100 31.91 8.51 -14.37
C SER A 100 31.99 7.62 -13.14
N SER A 101 32.40 8.17 -12.00
CA SER A 101 32.59 7.45 -10.73
C SER A 101 31.30 7.30 -9.90
N GLY A 102 30.12 7.34 -10.54
CA GLY A 102 28.80 7.32 -9.88
C GLY A 102 27.97 6.07 -10.20
N GLN A 103 26.81 5.94 -9.55
CA GLN A 103 25.87 4.81 -9.66
C GLN A 103 25.61 4.39 -11.13
N GLN A 104 25.36 5.35 -12.02
CA GLN A 104 25.14 5.12 -13.44
C GLN A 104 26.34 4.44 -14.14
N GLY A 105 27.58 4.80 -13.75
CA GLY A 105 28.79 4.16 -14.27
C GLY A 105 29.02 2.75 -13.73
N LEU A 106 28.47 2.42 -12.55
CA LEU A 106 28.45 1.05 -12.03
C LEU A 106 27.40 0.19 -12.74
N GLU A 107 26.21 0.74 -13.01
CA GLU A 107 25.12 0.08 -13.75
C GLU A 107 25.55 -0.26 -15.20
N GLU A 108 26.12 0.70 -15.92
CA GLU A 108 26.62 0.47 -17.29
C GLU A 108 27.71 -0.61 -17.36
N ARG A 109 28.55 -0.66 -16.32
CA ARG A 109 29.64 -1.63 -16.21
C ARG A 109 29.15 -3.03 -15.80
N LEU A 110 28.10 -3.09 -14.98
CA LEU A 110 27.40 -4.33 -14.64
C LEU A 110 26.72 -4.92 -15.87
N GLU A 111 26.00 -4.12 -16.65
CA GLU A 111 25.37 -4.57 -17.90
C GLU A 111 26.40 -5.07 -18.92
N ALA A 112 27.54 -4.40 -19.06
CA ALA A 112 28.60 -4.83 -19.96
C ALA A 112 29.17 -6.21 -19.56
N LEU A 113 29.40 -6.44 -18.27
CA LEU A 113 29.91 -7.72 -17.76
C LEU A 113 28.87 -8.84 -17.81
N GLN A 114 27.58 -8.53 -17.64
CA GLN A 114 26.51 -9.51 -17.79
C GLN A 114 26.41 -10.00 -19.26
N ARG A 115 26.53 -9.08 -20.23
CA ARG A 115 26.61 -9.45 -21.66
C ARG A 115 27.80 -10.34 -21.97
N GLU A 116 28.98 -10.04 -21.44
CA GLU A 116 30.18 -10.88 -21.58
C GLU A 116 29.99 -12.27 -20.95
N ASN A 117 29.31 -12.36 -19.80
CA ASN A 117 28.99 -13.63 -19.13
C ASN A 117 28.05 -14.51 -19.99
N GLU A 118 27.07 -13.90 -20.65
CA GLU A 118 26.17 -14.59 -21.57
C GLU A 118 26.89 -15.12 -22.81
N GLU A 119 27.80 -14.33 -23.39
CA GLU A 119 28.64 -14.76 -24.53
C GLU A 119 29.55 -15.95 -24.15
N LEU A 120 30.19 -15.90 -22.98
CA LEU A 120 31.02 -17.00 -22.47
C LEU A 120 30.19 -18.27 -22.20
N ARG A 121 28.97 -18.15 -21.66
CA ARG A 121 28.05 -19.30 -21.49
C ARG A 121 27.62 -19.90 -22.82
N GLY A 122 27.33 -19.05 -23.81
CA GLY A 122 26.99 -19.48 -25.16
C GLY A 122 28.12 -20.24 -25.84
N GLY A 123 29.37 -19.80 -25.65
CA GLY A 123 30.57 -20.48 -26.13
C GLY A 123 30.80 -21.85 -25.48
N LEU A 124 30.56 -21.96 -24.16
CA LEU A 124 30.71 -23.21 -23.42
C LEU A 124 29.71 -24.29 -23.88
N GLY A 125 28.49 -23.89 -24.22
CA GLY A 125 27.44 -24.80 -24.72
C GLY A 125 27.70 -25.37 -26.11
N GLN A 126 28.63 -24.79 -26.88
CA GLN A 126 28.97 -25.23 -28.24
C GLN A 126 30.24 -26.07 -28.33
N MET A 127 31.00 -26.24 -27.23
CA MET A 127 32.27 -26.97 -27.23
C MET A 127 32.15 -28.37 -26.60
N GLY A 128 32.55 -29.40 -27.35
CA GLY A 128 32.78 -30.75 -26.81
C GLY A 128 34.05 -30.78 -25.95
N GLY A 129 33.96 -31.36 -24.75
CA GLY A 129 34.95 -31.22 -23.67
C GLY A 129 36.42 -31.40 -24.04
N GLY A 130 37.28 -30.63 -23.35
CA GLY A 130 38.74 -30.59 -23.51
C GLY A 130 39.37 -29.42 -22.73
N GLN A 131 40.69 -29.22 -22.81
CA GLN A 131 41.42 -28.15 -22.10
C GLN A 131 40.89 -26.73 -22.39
N ALA A 132 40.34 -26.48 -23.58
CA ALA A 132 39.74 -25.19 -23.93
C ALA A 132 38.43 -24.92 -23.16
N ALA A 133 37.61 -25.95 -22.91
CA ALA A 133 36.38 -25.82 -22.13
C ALA A 133 36.68 -25.51 -20.65
N ALA A 134 37.74 -26.12 -20.10
CA ALA A 134 38.19 -25.86 -18.73
C ALA A 134 38.73 -24.42 -18.54
N SER A 135 39.41 -23.87 -19.57
CA SER A 135 39.83 -22.46 -19.55
C SER A 135 38.63 -21.52 -19.57
N LEU A 136 37.65 -21.79 -20.43
CA LEU A 136 36.45 -20.97 -20.56
C LEU A 136 35.56 -21.03 -19.30
N GLU A 137 35.54 -22.18 -18.62
CA GLU A 137 34.86 -22.36 -17.33
C GLU A 137 35.54 -21.56 -16.20
N SER A 138 36.88 -21.51 -16.19
CA SER A 138 37.65 -20.66 -15.27
C SER A 138 37.36 -19.17 -15.51
N ASP A 139 37.31 -18.74 -16.77
CA ASP A 139 37.00 -17.36 -17.14
C ASP A 139 35.55 -16.99 -16.76
N LEU A 140 34.61 -17.93 -16.90
CA LEU A 140 33.23 -17.74 -16.48
C LEU A 140 33.08 -17.58 -14.96
N VAL A 141 33.84 -18.33 -14.17
CA VAL A 141 33.87 -18.20 -12.71
C VAL A 141 34.45 -16.83 -12.30
N ALA A 142 35.53 -16.39 -12.94
CA ALA A 142 36.10 -15.07 -12.70
C ALA A 142 35.12 -13.94 -13.05
N ALA A 143 34.43 -14.04 -14.19
CA ALA A 143 33.42 -13.07 -14.62
C ALA A 143 32.22 -13.02 -13.66
N ARG A 144 31.76 -14.15 -13.13
CA ARG A 144 30.71 -14.19 -12.09
C ARG A 144 31.13 -13.52 -10.80
N GLY A 145 32.40 -13.68 -10.40
CA GLY A 145 32.97 -12.98 -9.25
C GLY A 145 32.96 -11.45 -9.41
N GLN A 146 33.25 -10.96 -10.63
CA GLN A 146 33.23 -9.52 -10.93
C GLN A 146 31.81 -8.94 -10.95
N VAL A 147 30.83 -9.69 -11.46
CA VAL A 147 29.40 -9.31 -11.40
C VAL A 147 28.95 -9.17 -9.94
N HIS A 148 29.26 -10.16 -9.09
CA HIS A 148 28.90 -10.13 -7.68
C HIS A 148 29.55 -8.97 -6.91
N ASP A 149 30.81 -8.62 -7.20
CA ASP A 149 31.48 -7.45 -6.60
C ASP A 149 30.81 -6.13 -7.01
N LEU A 150 30.43 -5.99 -8.29
CA LEU A 150 29.76 -4.79 -8.78
C LEU A 150 28.33 -4.65 -8.24
N GLU A 151 27.58 -5.75 -8.13
CA GLU A 151 26.25 -5.75 -7.51
C GLU A 151 26.31 -5.33 -6.04
N ALA A 152 27.30 -5.81 -5.28
CA ALA A 152 27.52 -5.40 -3.89
C ALA A 152 27.86 -3.90 -3.78
N ARG A 153 28.69 -3.38 -4.69
CA ARG A 153 29.04 -1.95 -4.73
C ARG A 153 27.86 -1.07 -5.14
N LEU A 154 27.04 -1.52 -6.09
CA LEU A 154 25.83 -0.82 -6.52
C LEU A 154 24.79 -0.77 -5.40
N SER A 155 24.61 -1.87 -4.68
CA SER A 155 23.73 -1.94 -3.50
C SER A 155 24.18 -0.96 -2.40
N THR A 156 25.49 -0.92 -2.12
CA THR A 156 26.05 0.02 -1.12
C THR A 156 25.84 1.48 -1.53
N GLU A 157 26.02 1.81 -2.81
CA GLU A 157 25.86 3.19 -3.28
C GLU A 157 24.39 3.62 -3.36
N THR A 158 23.49 2.67 -3.65
CA THR A 158 22.03 2.89 -3.59
C THR A 158 21.60 3.20 -2.16
N GLN A 159 22.08 2.43 -1.18
CA GLN A 159 21.78 2.67 0.23
C GLN A 159 22.29 4.04 0.71
N ARG A 160 23.52 4.43 0.34
CA ARG A 160 24.04 5.78 0.66
C ARG A 160 23.18 6.91 0.09
N ARG A 161 22.65 6.72 -1.11
CA ARG A 161 21.78 7.71 -1.75
C ARG A 161 20.43 7.81 -1.04
N GLU A 162 19.82 6.69 -0.68
CA GLU A 162 18.58 6.66 0.10
C GLU A 162 18.76 7.34 1.46
N GLU A 163 19.87 7.07 2.15
CA GLU A 163 20.22 7.74 3.42
C GLU A 163 20.44 9.25 3.24
N ALA A 164 21.07 9.68 2.14
CA ALA A 164 21.26 11.09 1.83
C ALA A 164 19.95 11.82 1.46
N GLU A 165 19.05 11.17 0.71
CA GLU A 165 17.73 11.69 0.36
C GLU A 165 16.82 11.79 1.61
N ALA A 166 16.87 10.80 2.51
CA ALA A 166 16.17 10.84 3.79
C ALA A 166 16.70 11.97 4.70
N SER A 167 18.01 12.17 4.75
CA SER A 167 18.64 13.26 5.51
C SER A 167 18.29 14.64 4.94
N ALA A 168 18.26 14.79 3.62
CA ALA A 168 17.83 16.02 2.95
C ALA A 168 16.33 16.32 3.18
N ALA A 169 15.48 15.29 3.19
CA ALA A 169 14.06 15.42 3.52
C ALA A 169 13.86 15.86 4.98
N ALA A 170 14.60 15.27 5.93
CA ALA A 170 14.57 15.65 7.34
C ALA A 170 15.04 17.11 7.55
N ALA A 171 16.10 17.54 6.85
CA ALA A 171 16.56 18.92 6.87
C ALA A 171 15.53 19.90 6.27
N GLY A 172 14.81 19.49 5.22
CA GLY A 172 13.72 20.26 4.62
C GLY A 172 12.53 20.46 5.56
N VAL A 173 12.17 19.42 6.33
CA VAL A 173 11.13 19.49 7.36
C VAL A 173 11.55 20.39 8.53
N ALA A 174 12.80 20.30 8.99
CA ALA A 174 13.34 21.17 10.03
C ALA A 174 13.38 22.65 9.60
N ALA A 175 13.74 22.93 8.34
CA ALA A 175 13.71 24.28 7.77
C ALA A 175 12.26 24.82 7.58
N ALA A 176 11.27 23.95 7.37
CA ALA A 176 9.87 24.32 7.34
C ALA A 176 9.34 24.64 8.76
N ALA A 177 9.70 23.84 9.76
CA ALA A 177 9.35 24.05 11.17
C ALA A 177 9.96 25.33 11.77
N SER A 178 11.17 25.70 11.33
CA SER A 178 11.82 26.94 11.78
C SER A 178 11.18 28.21 11.17
N ARG A 179 10.57 28.09 9.97
CA ARG A 179 9.83 29.19 9.32
C ARG A 179 8.43 29.42 9.92
N THR A 180 7.80 28.40 10.50
CA THR A 180 6.53 28.54 11.22
C THR A 180 6.70 29.06 12.65
N ALA A 181 7.87 28.92 13.27
CA ALA A 181 8.16 29.44 14.61
C ALA A 181 8.42 30.98 14.66
N GLY A 182 8.64 31.62 13.51
CA GLY A 182 8.96 33.07 13.42
C GLY A 182 7.74 34.01 13.36
N ALA A 183 6.52 33.50 13.21
CA ALA A 183 5.30 34.30 13.17
C ALA A 183 4.53 34.13 14.48
N GLY A 184 4.86 34.96 15.48
CA GLY A 184 4.14 35.00 16.74
C GLY A 184 2.70 35.50 16.55
N VAL A 185 1.73 34.63 16.80
CA VAL A 185 0.33 34.99 17.11
C VAL A 185 -0.13 34.11 18.26
N GLY A 186 -0.69 34.75 19.29
CA GLY A 186 -0.91 34.22 20.62
C GLY A 186 -1.85 33.01 20.74
N LEU A 187 -1.61 32.26 21.82
CA LEU A 187 -2.46 31.22 22.37
C LEU A 187 -3.87 31.76 22.65
N GLY A 188 -4.85 31.24 21.91
CA GLY A 188 -6.28 31.47 22.12
C GLY A 188 -7.08 30.51 21.25
N SER A 189 -7.84 29.63 21.91
CA SER A 189 -8.74 28.60 21.37
C SER A 189 -8.13 27.57 20.42
N GLU A 190 -8.04 26.33 20.90
CA GLU A 190 -8.05 25.13 20.06
C GLU A 190 -9.18 25.26 19.03
N VAL A 191 -8.81 25.24 17.75
CA VAL A 191 -9.76 25.07 16.66
C VAL A 191 -10.31 23.66 16.79
N ASP A 192 -11.52 23.56 17.30
CA ASP A 192 -12.39 22.40 17.17
C ASP A 192 -12.47 22.02 15.69
N THR A 193 -11.81 20.92 15.31
CA THR A 193 -11.96 20.28 13.99
C THR A 193 -13.20 19.39 13.95
N GLY A 194 -14.20 19.70 14.78
CA GLY A 194 -15.57 19.20 14.75
C GLY A 194 -16.01 18.94 13.32
N GLY A 195 -16.41 17.67 13.11
CA GLY A 195 -16.59 17.04 11.81
C GLY A 195 -17.14 18.01 10.78
N GLN A 196 -16.36 18.24 9.76
CA GLN A 196 -16.71 19.15 8.72
C GLN A 196 -17.38 18.36 7.59
N TRP A 197 -18.71 18.49 7.45
CA TRP A 197 -19.57 17.64 6.62
C TRP A 197 -19.97 18.32 5.30
N TYR A 198 -20.22 17.53 4.25
CA TYR A 198 -20.79 18.02 3.01
C TYR A 198 -22.23 18.47 3.25
N SER A 199 -22.43 19.76 3.52
CA SER A 199 -23.77 20.36 3.61
C SER A 199 -24.05 21.15 2.33
N GLY A 200 -25.29 21.05 1.83
CA GLY A 200 -25.75 21.75 0.63
C GLY A 200 -25.87 23.28 0.75
N LYS A 201 -25.26 23.94 1.76
CA LYS A 201 -25.24 25.41 1.89
C LYS A 201 -23.80 25.93 2.03
N GLN A 202 -23.59 27.13 1.46
CA GLN A 202 -22.27 27.75 1.27
C GLN A 202 -21.44 27.82 2.56
N GLY A 203 -20.35 27.07 2.56
CA GLY A 203 -19.40 26.90 3.66
C GLY A 203 -18.51 25.71 3.31
N ARG A 204 -17.73 25.91 2.23
CA ARG A 204 -17.06 24.89 1.41
C ARG A 204 -16.22 23.95 2.28
N LEU A 205 -16.63 22.68 2.30
CA LEU A 205 -15.96 21.69 3.07
C LEU A 205 -15.80 20.39 2.31
N LEU A 206 -14.53 20.14 1.98
CA LEU A 206 -14.04 19.14 1.05
C LEU A 206 -14.89 19.16 -0.21
N THR A 207 -14.47 19.88 -1.24
CA THR A 207 -15.01 19.55 -2.56
C THR A 207 -14.52 18.14 -2.81
N PRO A 208 -15.39 17.11 -2.88
CA PRO A 208 -14.88 15.83 -3.32
C PRO A 208 -14.52 16.14 -4.78
N TYR A 209 -13.25 16.27 -5.16
CA TYR A 209 -12.85 16.97 -6.39
C TYR A 209 -13.29 18.44 -6.54
N GLU A 210 -12.44 19.26 -7.15
CA GLU A 210 -13.00 20.18 -8.16
C GLU A 210 -13.46 19.31 -9.34
N TRP A 211 -14.70 18.79 -9.27
CA TRP A 211 -15.33 17.89 -10.25
C TRP A 211 -15.39 18.50 -11.67
N THR A 212 -14.93 19.74 -11.81
CA THR A 212 -14.68 20.46 -13.06
C THR A 212 -13.43 19.98 -13.80
N THR A 213 -12.57 19.18 -13.17
CA THR A 213 -11.38 18.64 -13.84
C THR A 213 -11.79 17.49 -14.76
N PRO A 214 -11.55 17.57 -16.08
CA PRO A 214 -11.87 16.49 -17.00
C PRO A 214 -11.23 15.19 -16.54
N LEU A 215 -12.02 14.11 -16.42
CA LEU A 215 -11.49 12.79 -16.13
C LEU A 215 -10.57 12.37 -17.27
N SER A 216 -9.45 11.71 -16.93
CA SER A 216 -8.67 11.03 -17.96
C SER A 216 -9.55 9.98 -18.65
N PRO A 217 -9.35 9.72 -19.96
CA PRO A 217 -10.15 8.73 -20.69
C PRO A 217 -10.17 7.34 -20.03
N VAL A 218 -9.06 6.94 -19.40
CA VAL A 218 -8.91 5.67 -18.68
C VAL A 218 -9.87 5.61 -17.49
N ILE A 219 -9.93 6.66 -16.68
CA ILE A 219 -10.80 6.72 -15.49
C ILE A 219 -12.27 6.78 -15.92
N ALA A 220 -12.58 7.55 -16.96
CA ALA A 220 -13.93 7.61 -17.51
C ALA A 220 -14.40 6.24 -18.06
N ALA A 221 -13.50 5.49 -18.71
CA ALA A 221 -13.79 4.13 -19.18
C ALA A 221 -14.04 3.17 -18.02
N TRP A 222 -13.20 3.20 -16.98
CA TRP A 222 -13.37 2.38 -15.78
C TRP A 222 -14.70 2.66 -15.06
N ARG A 223 -15.09 3.93 -14.86
CA ARG A 223 -16.38 4.29 -14.24
C ARG A 223 -17.60 3.81 -15.03
N GLN A 224 -17.44 3.62 -16.33
CA GLN A 224 -18.47 3.08 -17.22
C GLN A 224 -18.40 1.55 -17.34
N GLY A 225 -17.50 0.91 -16.57
CA GLY A 225 -17.20 -0.52 -16.62
C GLY A 225 -16.69 -1.01 -17.98
N LYS A 226 -16.11 -0.11 -18.77
CA LYS A 226 -15.51 -0.43 -20.08
C LYS A 226 -14.05 -0.92 -19.97
N LEU A 227 -13.48 -0.84 -18.77
CA LEU A 227 -12.11 -1.20 -18.47
C LEU A 227 -12.09 -2.01 -17.18
N ASP A 228 -11.54 -3.22 -17.22
CA ASP A 228 -11.17 -3.93 -16.01
C ASP A 228 -9.86 -3.32 -15.51
N TRP A 229 -9.86 -2.84 -14.26
CA TRP A 229 -8.68 -2.19 -13.71
C TRP A 229 -7.51 -3.15 -13.52
N HIS A 230 -7.75 -4.46 -13.49
CA HIS A 230 -6.69 -5.44 -13.43
C HIS A 230 -5.87 -5.50 -14.73
N ASP A 231 -6.46 -5.15 -15.87
CA ASP A 231 -5.75 -5.01 -17.15
C ASP A 231 -4.65 -3.93 -17.09
N LEU A 232 -4.71 -3.04 -16.08
CA LEU A 232 -3.72 -2.00 -15.84
C LEU A 232 -2.54 -2.47 -14.96
N ILE A 233 -2.63 -3.66 -14.36
CA ILE A 233 -1.57 -4.23 -13.51
C ILE A 233 -0.55 -4.93 -14.42
N PRO A 234 0.74 -4.55 -14.39
CA PRO A 234 1.76 -5.22 -15.19
C PRO A 234 1.89 -6.70 -14.80
N THR A 235 1.83 -7.60 -15.77
CA THR A 235 2.05 -9.04 -15.59
C THR A 235 3.54 -9.35 -15.42
N HIS A 236 4.12 -9.05 -14.25
CA HIS A 236 5.50 -9.44 -13.94
C HIS A 236 5.53 -10.60 -12.95
N SER A 237 6.07 -11.75 -13.37
CA SER A 237 6.08 -13.02 -12.64
C SER A 237 6.80 -12.94 -11.28
N SER A 238 7.91 -12.20 -11.18
CA SER A 238 8.75 -12.16 -9.96
C SER A 238 8.13 -11.45 -8.74
N LEU A 239 6.92 -10.88 -8.87
CA LEU A 239 6.25 -10.15 -7.78
C LEU A 239 5.07 -10.92 -7.18
N TRP A 240 4.58 -11.94 -7.86
CA TRP A 240 3.64 -12.92 -7.30
C TRP A 240 4.33 -13.83 -6.28
N GLU A 241 5.66 -13.95 -6.35
CA GLU A 241 6.48 -14.72 -5.41
C GLU A 241 6.53 -14.12 -4.00
N ARG A 242 6.23 -12.82 -3.80
CA ARG A 242 6.36 -12.16 -2.49
C ARG A 242 5.38 -12.67 -1.43
N TYR A 243 4.27 -13.30 -1.83
CA TYR A 243 3.29 -13.89 -0.91
C TYR A 243 3.20 -15.42 -1.00
N GLY A 244 4.13 -16.05 -1.73
CA GLY A 244 4.17 -17.49 -1.98
C GLY A 244 3.09 -17.96 -2.96
N GLU A 245 3.31 -19.12 -3.58
CA GLU A 245 2.21 -19.88 -4.18
C GLU A 245 1.22 -20.22 -3.07
N SER A 246 -0.06 -19.85 -3.24
CA SER A 246 -1.10 -20.38 -2.37
C SER A 246 -1.07 -21.90 -2.50
N ARG A 247 -0.79 -22.62 -1.41
CA ARG A 247 -0.82 -24.09 -1.40
C ARG A 247 -2.23 -24.66 -1.65
N ASP A 248 -3.25 -23.81 -1.71
CA ASP A 248 -4.63 -24.17 -1.98
C ASP A 248 -5.24 -23.17 -2.99
N ASP A 249 -5.65 -23.64 -4.16
CA ASP A 249 -6.27 -22.82 -5.22
C ASP A 249 -7.58 -22.13 -4.77
N LYS A 250 -8.08 -22.49 -3.59
CA LYS A 250 -9.34 -21.99 -2.99
C LYS A 250 -9.30 -20.52 -2.54
N PHE A 251 -8.12 -19.90 -2.41
CA PHE A 251 -7.97 -18.56 -1.82
C PHE A 251 -7.17 -17.57 -2.69
N ASN A 252 -7.21 -17.73 -4.03
CA ASN A 252 -6.52 -16.85 -4.97
C ASN A 252 -6.91 -15.35 -4.87
N PHE A 253 -8.03 -15.00 -4.22
CA PHE A 253 -8.42 -13.61 -3.95
C PHE A 253 -7.56 -12.92 -2.87
N MET A 254 -6.66 -13.63 -2.18
CA MET A 254 -5.70 -13.03 -1.25
C MET A 254 -4.49 -12.42 -1.94
N LYS A 255 -4.32 -12.64 -3.25
CA LYS A 255 -3.19 -12.13 -4.06
C LYS A 255 -3.22 -10.60 -4.28
N LEU A 256 -4.23 -9.90 -3.75
CA LEU A 256 -4.57 -8.51 -4.06
C LEU A 256 -3.67 -7.41 -3.43
N VAL A 257 -2.36 -7.61 -3.30
CA VAL A 257 -1.57 -6.81 -2.33
C VAL A 257 -0.42 -5.98 -2.93
N MET A 258 -0.47 -4.69 -2.56
CA MET A 258 0.45 -3.56 -2.76
C MET A 258 0.56 -2.95 -4.16
N LYS A 259 0.78 -3.72 -5.24
CA LYS A 259 0.84 -3.11 -6.60
C LYS A 259 -0.52 -2.74 -7.15
N GLU A 260 -1.54 -3.49 -6.77
CA GLU A 260 -2.95 -3.18 -7.06
C GLU A 260 -3.40 -1.90 -6.38
N THR A 261 -2.95 -1.63 -5.17
CA THR A 261 -3.32 -0.43 -4.42
C THR A 261 -2.91 0.84 -5.16
N ALA A 262 -1.75 0.85 -5.82
CA ALA A 262 -1.34 2.00 -6.62
C ALA A 262 -2.26 2.23 -7.84
N VAL A 263 -2.69 1.15 -8.51
CA VAL A 263 -3.63 1.21 -9.63
C VAL A 263 -5.00 1.66 -9.14
N THR A 264 -5.51 1.05 -8.06
CA THR A 264 -6.81 1.40 -7.50
C THR A 264 -6.82 2.81 -6.93
N ASP A 265 -5.74 3.27 -6.29
CA ASP A 265 -5.57 4.65 -5.82
C ASP A 265 -5.60 5.64 -6.98
N TYR A 266 -4.97 5.30 -8.11
CA TYR A 266 -5.00 6.11 -9.33
C TYR A 266 -6.40 6.19 -9.95
N ILE A 267 -7.05 5.05 -10.22
CA ILE A 267 -8.36 5.02 -10.90
C ILE A 267 -9.50 5.58 -10.02
N THR A 268 -9.42 5.37 -8.70
CA THR A 268 -10.37 5.95 -7.74
C THR A 268 -10.05 7.40 -7.41
N GLN A 269 -8.89 7.91 -7.86
CA GLN A 269 -8.40 9.26 -7.56
C GLN A 269 -8.31 9.57 -6.06
N TYR A 270 -7.86 8.61 -5.26
CA TYR A 270 -7.89 8.74 -3.81
C TYR A 270 -7.04 9.89 -3.28
N HIS A 271 -5.81 10.01 -3.77
CA HIS A 271 -4.93 11.09 -3.35
C HIS A 271 -5.42 12.48 -3.78
N SER A 272 -6.02 12.59 -4.97
CA SER A 272 -6.57 13.84 -5.47
C SER A 272 -7.97 14.16 -4.93
N SER A 273 -8.70 13.18 -4.41
CA SER A 273 -10.02 13.38 -3.77
C SER A 273 -9.96 14.14 -2.44
N GLY A 274 -8.77 14.22 -1.83
CA GLY A 274 -8.59 14.78 -0.48
C GLY A 274 -8.85 13.77 0.64
N LEU A 275 -9.48 12.62 0.38
CA LEU A 275 -9.77 11.60 1.39
C LEU A 275 -8.50 11.10 2.10
N SER A 276 -7.41 10.86 1.35
CA SER A 276 -6.13 10.43 1.92
C SER A 276 -5.44 11.48 2.80
N LYS A 277 -5.83 12.75 2.68
CA LYS A 277 -5.33 13.81 3.55
C LYS A 277 -6.08 13.83 4.88
N ASN A 278 -7.35 13.44 4.87
CA ASN A 278 -8.28 13.56 5.99
C ASN A 278 -8.38 12.31 6.87
N PHE A 279 -8.05 11.13 6.34
CA PHE A 279 -8.19 9.86 7.04
C PHE A 279 -6.84 9.14 7.22
N GLY A 280 -6.83 8.19 8.16
CA GLY A 280 -5.72 7.30 8.46
C GLY A 280 -4.69 7.89 9.42
N LYS A 281 -5.01 8.98 10.12
CA LYS A 281 -4.04 9.75 10.91
C LYS A 281 -4.48 9.98 12.35
N ASP A 282 -5.77 10.14 12.57
CA ASP A 282 -6.30 10.46 13.89
C ASP A 282 -6.61 9.17 14.66
N MET A 283 -5.74 8.80 15.59
CA MET A 283 -5.91 7.61 16.43
C MET A 283 -6.71 7.90 17.71
N GLY A 284 -7.12 9.15 17.93
CA GLY A 284 -7.78 9.60 19.16
C GLY A 284 -6.95 9.28 20.41
N PRO A 285 -7.61 8.90 21.53
CA PRO A 285 -6.93 8.53 22.78
C PRO A 285 -5.96 7.34 22.69
N MET A 286 -5.96 6.58 21.60
CA MET A 286 -5.07 5.43 21.40
C MET A 286 -3.82 5.75 20.58
N SER A 287 -3.51 7.04 20.35
CA SER A 287 -2.37 7.48 19.54
C SER A 287 -1.05 6.84 19.96
N ASN A 288 -0.70 6.86 21.24
CA ASN A 288 0.52 6.23 21.73
C ASN A 288 0.53 4.71 21.53
N TYR A 289 -0.62 4.05 21.75
CA TYR A 289 -0.74 2.59 21.55
C TYR A 289 -0.57 2.19 20.08
N SER A 290 -0.93 3.06 19.13
CA SER A 290 -0.79 2.77 17.70
C SER A 290 0.66 2.59 17.26
N ALA A 291 1.64 3.11 18.01
CA ALA A 291 3.07 2.95 17.74
C ALA A 291 3.63 1.59 18.18
N CYS A 292 2.84 0.77 18.86
CA CYS A 292 3.30 -0.47 19.50
C CYS A 292 3.98 -1.47 18.60
N ASN A 293 3.55 -1.56 17.35
CA ASN A 293 4.12 -2.46 16.35
C ASN A 293 5.35 -1.87 15.65
N LEU A 294 5.65 -0.58 15.89
CA LEU A 294 6.73 0.16 15.22
C LEU A 294 7.95 0.38 16.13
N VAL A 295 7.78 0.30 17.46
CA VAL A 295 8.85 0.51 18.43
C VAL A 295 9.47 -0.81 18.89
N GLU A 296 10.80 -0.83 18.99
CA GLU A 296 11.54 -1.98 19.53
C GLU A 296 11.43 -2.06 21.06
N ASP A 297 11.53 -0.91 21.73
CA ASP A 297 11.26 -0.77 23.17
C ASP A 297 9.84 -0.26 23.39
N PRO A 298 8.89 -1.12 23.81
CA PRO A 298 7.50 -0.72 23.99
C PRO A 298 7.28 0.28 25.13
N CYS A 299 8.28 0.54 25.98
CA CYS A 299 8.19 1.57 26.99
C CYS A 299 8.23 2.98 26.42
N LEU A 300 8.81 3.17 25.22
CA LEU A 300 8.94 4.48 24.58
C LEU A 300 7.61 5.16 24.26
N VAL A 301 6.50 4.41 24.25
CA VAL A 301 5.16 4.95 24.00
C VAL A 301 4.60 5.71 25.21
N HIS A 302 5.18 5.55 26.39
CA HIS A 302 4.65 6.10 27.63
C HIS A 302 5.21 7.50 27.93
N PRO A 303 4.35 8.49 28.23
CA PRO A 303 4.79 9.73 28.84
C PRO A 303 5.24 9.50 30.30
N GLU A 304 5.89 10.49 30.89
CA GLU A 304 6.37 10.47 32.29
C GLU A 304 5.29 10.01 33.27
N SER A 305 4.07 10.54 33.12
CA SER A 305 2.94 10.26 34.00
C SER A 305 2.45 8.82 33.97
N GLU A 306 2.68 8.09 32.87
CA GLU A 306 2.23 6.69 32.71
C GLU A 306 3.37 5.69 32.78
N CYS A 307 4.62 6.14 32.67
CA CYS A 307 5.78 5.26 32.66
C CYS A 307 5.89 4.41 33.94
N ALA A 308 5.59 5.03 35.10
CA ALA A 308 5.65 4.36 36.41
C ALA A 308 4.53 3.33 36.64
N ASP A 309 3.47 3.36 35.82
CA ASP A 309 2.37 2.40 35.91
C ASP A 309 2.74 1.04 35.32
N ASN A 310 3.82 0.98 34.54
CA ASN A 310 4.26 -0.22 33.83
C ASN A 310 5.51 -0.78 34.51
N SER A 311 5.42 -1.95 35.15
CA SER A 311 6.59 -2.57 35.82
C SER A 311 7.71 -2.99 34.87
N PHE A 312 7.48 -3.00 33.55
CA PHE A 312 8.56 -3.14 32.57
C PHE A 312 9.36 -1.87 32.33
N CYS A 313 8.90 -0.72 32.80
CA CYS A 313 9.42 0.55 32.36
C CYS A 313 9.99 1.37 33.50
N LEU A 314 10.99 2.20 33.16
CA LEU A 314 11.62 3.14 34.04
C LEU A 314 11.76 4.48 33.31
N TRP A 315 11.34 5.55 33.98
CA TRP A 315 11.51 6.89 33.46
C TRP A 315 12.97 7.33 33.58
N ASN A 316 13.55 7.76 32.46
CA ASN A 316 14.85 8.42 32.45
C ASN A 316 14.63 9.94 32.43
N ALA A 317 14.87 10.60 33.56
CA ALA A 317 14.67 12.04 33.71
C ALA A 317 15.64 12.89 32.85
N GLU A 318 16.82 12.35 32.50
CA GLU A 318 17.80 13.03 31.66
C GLU A 318 17.39 13.01 30.18
N LEU A 319 17.01 11.82 29.69
CA LEU A 319 16.54 11.64 28.31
C LEU A 319 15.10 12.08 28.09
N LYS A 320 14.34 12.31 29.19
CA LYS A 320 12.90 12.59 29.19
C LYS A 320 12.11 11.55 28.38
N SER A 321 12.46 10.29 28.60
CA SER A 321 11.88 9.15 27.89
C SER A 321 11.75 7.94 28.80
N CYS A 322 10.73 7.14 28.51
CA CYS A 322 10.44 5.92 29.24
C CYS A 322 11.12 4.73 28.53
N HIS A 323 11.91 3.95 29.26
CA HIS A 323 12.69 2.84 28.71
C HIS A 323 12.38 1.54 29.45
N THR A 324 12.68 0.42 28.81
CA THR A 324 12.66 -0.87 29.50
C THR A 324 13.57 -0.82 30.72
N ALA A 325 13.00 -1.13 31.89
CA ALA A 325 13.68 -1.14 33.16
C ALA A 325 14.84 -2.17 33.17
N PRO A 326 15.96 -1.84 33.83
CA PRO A 326 17.06 -2.78 34.00
C PRO A 326 16.63 -3.98 34.85
N GLU A 327 17.44 -5.04 34.83
CA GLU A 327 17.22 -6.19 35.71
C GLU A 327 17.32 -5.78 37.19
N LEU A 328 16.52 -6.45 38.03
CA LEU A 328 16.51 -6.22 39.47
C LEU A 328 17.92 -6.45 40.04
N PRO A 329 18.43 -5.53 40.89
CA PRO A 329 19.73 -5.70 41.52
C PRO A 329 19.80 -6.99 42.37
N PRO A 330 21.00 -7.58 42.52
CA PRO A 330 21.20 -8.68 43.45
C PRO A 330 20.74 -8.30 44.87
N GLY A 331 19.88 -9.12 45.48
CA GLY A 331 19.37 -8.89 46.84
C GLY A 331 18.15 -7.97 46.96
N HIS A 332 17.60 -7.46 45.85
CA HIS A 332 16.33 -6.71 45.89
C HIS A 332 15.15 -7.64 46.26
N SER A 333 14.09 -7.07 46.84
CA SER A 333 12.92 -7.84 47.28
C SER A 333 12.23 -8.48 46.08
N LYS A 334 12.10 -9.80 46.10
CA LYS A 334 11.50 -10.58 45.00
C LYS A 334 10.05 -10.95 45.31
N THR A 335 9.30 -9.96 45.78
CA THR A 335 7.91 -10.10 46.23
C THR A 335 7.01 -9.21 45.40
N CYS A 336 5.76 -9.64 45.21
CA CYS A 336 4.70 -8.79 44.69
C CYS A 336 4.39 -7.64 45.68
N ARG A 337 3.68 -6.61 45.23
CA ARG A 337 3.33 -5.44 46.06
C ARG A 337 2.42 -5.84 47.23
N ASN A 338 1.58 -6.85 47.06
CA ASN A 338 0.75 -7.50 48.07
C ASN A 338 1.49 -8.57 48.90
N GLY A 339 2.79 -8.74 48.72
CA GLY A 339 3.59 -9.74 49.43
C GLY A 339 3.46 -11.19 48.91
N ALA A 340 2.69 -11.43 47.83
CA ALA A 340 2.63 -12.73 47.19
C ALA A 340 3.97 -13.12 46.53
N ARG A 341 4.16 -14.42 46.33
CA ARG A 341 5.32 -14.96 45.61
C ARG A 341 5.08 -14.85 44.09
N PRO A 342 5.96 -14.19 43.33
CA PRO A 342 5.81 -14.09 41.90
C PRO A 342 6.09 -15.45 41.23
N LYS A 343 5.42 -15.71 40.10
CA LYS A 343 5.56 -16.95 39.33
C LYS A 343 6.38 -16.71 38.08
N MET A 344 7.36 -17.58 37.81
CA MET A 344 8.17 -17.47 36.60
C MET A 344 7.39 -17.96 35.38
N VAL A 345 7.51 -17.23 34.27
CA VAL A 345 6.81 -17.53 33.00
C VAL A 345 7.85 -17.78 31.91
N ARG A 346 7.56 -18.72 31.00
CA ARG A 346 8.38 -18.90 29.79
C ARG A 346 8.26 -17.69 28.86
N PRO A 347 9.27 -17.43 28.00
CA PRO A 347 9.23 -16.32 27.06
C PRO A 347 7.95 -16.22 26.22
N HIS A 348 7.37 -17.34 25.79
CA HIS A 348 6.16 -17.37 24.94
C HIS A 348 4.87 -17.74 25.69
N GLY A 349 4.87 -17.64 27.02
CA GLY A 349 3.74 -18.06 27.86
C GLY A 349 3.87 -19.49 28.37
N GLY A 350 3.16 -19.79 29.46
CA GLY A 350 3.27 -21.03 30.23
C GLY A 350 4.11 -20.86 31.50
N MET A 351 3.59 -21.35 32.63
CA MET A 351 4.27 -21.25 33.93
C MET A 351 5.41 -22.27 34.03
N VAL A 352 6.52 -21.88 34.67
CA VAL A 352 7.60 -22.79 35.08
C VAL A 352 7.78 -22.69 36.58
N ASP A 353 8.07 -23.83 37.21
CA ASP A 353 8.29 -23.95 38.65
C ASP A 353 9.43 -23.03 39.16
N THR A 354 9.41 -22.75 40.47
CA THR A 354 9.10 -21.45 41.05
C THR A 354 10.09 -21.05 42.15
N SER A 355 11.36 -20.80 41.79
CA SER A 355 12.26 -20.10 42.72
C SER A 355 12.26 -18.60 42.40
N PRO A 356 11.75 -17.73 43.31
CA PRO A 356 11.90 -16.29 43.18
C PRO A 356 13.36 -15.88 43.01
N ALA A 357 14.32 -16.68 43.49
CA ALA A 357 15.75 -16.42 43.34
C ALA A 357 16.18 -16.20 41.88
N ASN A 358 15.49 -16.81 40.91
CA ASN A 358 15.80 -16.68 39.48
C ASN A 358 15.05 -15.53 38.79
N CYS A 359 14.17 -14.81 39.50
CA CYS A 359 13.50 -13.63 38.94
C CYS A 359 14.53 -12.52 38.74
N LYS A 360 14.72 -12.15 37.47
CA LYS A 360 15.48 -10.98 37.02
C LYS A 360 14.59 -9.75 36.89
N ARG A 361 13.29 -9.96 36.65
CA ARG A 361 12.26 -8.92 36.52
C ARG A 361 10.97 -9.41 37.16
N ILE A 362 10.17 -8.48 37.70
CA ILE A 362 8.88 -8.78 38.30
C ILE A 362 7.83 -7.84 37.70
N LEU A 363 6.78 -8.44 37.15
CA LEU A 363 5.60 -7.72 36.66
C LEU A 363 4.52 -7.78 37.71
N HIS A 364 4.14 -6.61 38.20
CA HIS A 364 3.08 -6.49 39.19
C HIS A 364 1.70 -6.53 38.54
N GLU A 365 1.62 -6.09 37.29
CA GLU A 365 0.42 -6.04 36.48
C GLU A 365 0.04 -7.44 35.95
N ARG A 366 -1.18 -7.54 35.43
CA ARG A 366 -1.69 -8.81 34.89
C ARG A 366 -1.04 -9.10 33.55
N VAL A 367 -0.69 -10.36 33.30
CA VAL A 367 -0.20 -10.80 31.99
C VAL A 367 -1.23 -11.73 31.36
N VAL A 368 -1.67 -11.39 30.16
CA VAL A 368 -2.65 -12.14 29.37
C VAL A 368 -1.95 -12.67 28.13
N VAL A 369 -1.91 -13.99 28.00
CA VAL A 369 -1.40 -14.64 26.79
C VAL A 369 -2.57 -14.83 25.83
N GLU A 370 -2.50 -14.19 24.68
CA GLU A 370 -3.49 -14.28 23.62
C GLU A 370 -2.95 -15.09 22.46
N HIS A 371 -3.69 -16.16 22.15
CA HIS A 371 -3.43 -17.02 21.02
C HIS A 371 -4.09 -16.42 19.77
N VAL A 372 -3.31 -15.67 18.99
CA VAL A 372 -3.81 -15.01 17.79
C VAL A 372 -3.87 -16.03 16.67
N GLN A 373 -5.06 -16.23 16.07
CA GLN A 373 -5.21 -17.22 15.01
C GLN A 373 -4.32 -16.86 13.79
N PRO A 374 -3.61 -17.84 13.20
CA PRO A 374 -2.79 -17.61 11.99
C PRO A 374 -3.64 -17.30 10.76
N ASP A 375 -4.87 -17.82 10.70
CA ASP A 375 -5.85 -17.49 9.67
C ASP A 375 -6.48 -16.13 10.03
N PRO A 376 -6.47 -15.16 9.11
CA PRO A 376 -6.48 -13.79 9.51
C PRO A 376 -7.90 -13.42 9.93
N ALA A 377 -7.98 -12.71 11.03
CA ALA A 377 -8.88 -11.58 11.10
C ALA A 377 -8.55 -10.58 9.95
N THR A 378 -8.68 -10.98 8.68
CA THR A 378 -8.56 -10.14 7.46
C THR A 378 -9.73 -9.20 7.35
N MET A 379 -10.85 -9.58 7.97
CA MET A 379 -12.11 -8.89 7.86
C MET A 379 -12.63 -8.54 9.25
N PHE A 380 -13.23 -7.35 9.35
CA PHE A 380 -13.72 -6.79 10.59
C PHE A 380 -14.68 -7.73 11.36
N TYR A 381 -15.48 -8.55 10.67
CA TYR A 381 -16.36 -9.53 11.30
C TYR A 381 -15.64 -10.57 12.15
N HIS A 382 -14.61 -11.21 11.58
CA HIS A 382 -13.83 -12.24 12.26
C HIS A 382 -13.11 -11.62 13.46
N TRP A 383 -12.56 -10.43 13.25
CA TRP A 383 -11.97 -9.64 14.32
C TRP A 383 -12.97 -9.33 15.44
N TRP A 384 -14.12 -8.76 15.11
CA TRP A 384 -15.11 -8.30 16.09
C TRP A 384 -15.61 -9.47 16.95
N ARG A 385 -15.88 -10.62 16.33
CA ARG A 385 -16.24 -11.84 17.07
C ARG A 385 -15.14 -12.24 18.04
N TYR A 386 -13.90 -12.35 17.57
CA TYR A 386 -12.75 -12.69 18.41
C TYR A 386 -12.56 -11.68 19.55
N PHE A 387 -12.63 -10.39 19.26
CA PHE A 387 -12.49 -9.33 20.24
C PHE A 387 -13.60 -9.37 21.30
N LYS A 388 -14.86 -9.68 20.93
CA LYS A 388 -15.95 -9.91 21.89
C LYS A 388 -15.62 -11.03 22.88
N GLU A 389 -14.96 -12.10 22.42
CA GLU A 389 -14.53 -13.21 23.28
C GLU A 389 -13.40 -12.78 24.22
N VAL A 390 -12.38 -12.08 23.71
CA VAL A 390 -11.29 -11.50 24.52
C VAL A 390 -11.88 -10.57 25.59
N TYR A 391 -12.71 -9.60 25.18
CA TYR A 391 -13.38 -8.68 26.10
C TYR A 391 -14.19 -9.43 27.16
N GLY A 392 -14.96 -10.45 26.76
CA GLY A 392 -15.76 -11.27 27.68
C GLY A 392 -14.92 -11.98 28.74
N ARG A 393 -13.76 -12.54 28.34
CA ARG A 393 -12.79 -13.12 29.29
C ARG A 393 -12.20 -12.07 30.21
N MET A 394 -11.76 -10.92 29.69
CA MET A 394 -11.22 -9.84 30.50
C MET A 394 -12.24 -9.31 31.51
N LYS A 395 -13.51 -9.20 31.09
CA LYS A 395 -14.62 -8.82 31.96
C LYS A 395 -14.86 -9.83 33.08
N SER A 396 -14.81 -11.14 32.80
CA SER A 396 -15.07 -12.18 33.82
C SER A 396 -14.03 -12.21 34.94
N ILE A 397 -12.78 -11.85 34.61
CA ILE A 397 -11.67 -11.75 35.59
C ILE A 397 -11.49 -10.33 36.15
N LYS A 398 -12.43 -9.40 35.88
CA LYS A 398 -12.38 -7.99 36.33
C LYS A 398 -11.13 -7.23 35.88
N ALA A 399 -10.69 -7.46 34.64
CA ALA A 399 -9.47 -6.92 34.06
C ALA A 399 -9.70 -5.83 33.00
N LEU A 400 -10.76 -5.03 33.12
CA LEU A 400 -11.04 -3.92 32.20
C LEU A 400 -10.41 -2.58 32.62
N ASP A 401 -9.50 -2.63 33.60
CA ASP A 401 -8.78 -1.48 34.16
C ASP A 401 -7.59 -1.00 33.30
N LYS A 402 -7.37 -1.63 32.14
CA LYS A 402 -6.24 -1.42 31.22
C LYS A 402 -4.85 -1.70 31.80
N MET A 403 -4.75 -2.28 33.00
CA MET A 403 -3.49 -2.67 33.65
C MET A 403 -3.11 -4.11 33.27
N ASN A 404 -3.09 -4.39 31.97
CA ASN A 404 -2.88 -5.73 31.42
C ASN A 404 -1.76 -5.73 30.39
N HIS A 405 -0.76 -6.58 30.53
CA HIS A 405 0.18 -6.87 29.46
C HIS A 405 -0.42 -7.93 28.54
N PHE A 406 -0.51 -7.63 27.25
CA PHE A 406 -0.84 -8.61 26.24
C PHE A 406 0.42 -9.25 25.66
N MET A 407 0.49 -10.57 25.73
CA MET A 407 1.48 -11.38 25.05
C MET A 407 0.82 -12.08 23.86
N LEU A 408 1.34 -11.87 22.67
CA LEU A 408 0.83 -12.50 21.45
C LEU A 408 1.80 -13.59 21.01
N ASP A 409 1.30 -14.82 20.87
CA ASP A 409 2.09 -15.97 20.48
C ASP A 409 2.40 -16.03 18.97
N HIS A 410 1.60 -15.34 18.16
CA HIS A 410 1.76 -15.18 16.72
C HIS A 410 1.76 -13.68 16.34
N PRO A 411 2.38 -13.29 15.20
CA PRO A 411 2.27 -11.93 14.70
C PRO A 411 0.80 -11.56 14.47
N PRO A 412 0.31 -10.44 15.06
CA PRO A 412 -1.05 -10.01 14.79
C PRO A 412 -1.20 -9.54 13.35
N ASN A 413 -2.40 -9.70 12.79
CA ASN A 413 -2.77 -8.91 11.62
C ASN A 413 -2.75 -7.43 12.01
N THR A 414 -1.93 -6.63 11.32
CA THR A 414 -1.69 -5.23 11.64
C THR A 414 -2.94 -4.35 11.55
N GLN A 415 -4.02 -4.81 10.94
CA GLN A 415 -5.22 -3.99 10.76
C GLN A 415 -6.13 -3.89 11.98
N PHE A 416 -5.97 -4.72 13.03
CA PHE A 416 -6.88 -4.70 14.17
C PHE A 416 -6.22 -4.76 15.56
N PHE A 417 -4.88 -4.79 15.65
CA PHE A 417 -4.19 -4.86 16.94
C PHE A 417 -4.50 -3.68 17.87
N HIS A 418 -4.84 -2.51 17.32
CA HIS A 418 -5.18 -1.31 18.08
C HIS A 418 -6.38 -1.51 19.02
N TYR A 419 -7.25 -2.49 18.76
CA TYR A 419 -8.34 -2.85 19.67
C TYR A 419 -7.84 -3.40 21.02
N PHE A 420 -6.64 -3.99 21.09
CA PHE A 420 -6.04 -4.34 22.39
C PHE A 420 -5.73 -3.10 23.23
N GLY A 421 -5.55 -1.93 22.61
CA GLY A 421 -5.43 -0.63 23.29
C GLY A 421 -6.67 -0.23 24.09
N LEU A 422 -7.83 -0.83 23.80
CA LEU A 422 -9.06 -0.66 24.57
C LEU A 422 -9.02 -1.44 25.90
N LEU A 423 -8.16 -2.44 26.00
CA LEU A 423 -8.05 -3.35 27.15
C LEU A 423 -6.71 -3.23 27.87
N SER A 424 -5.81 -2.42 27.32
CA SER A 424 -4.50 -2.18 27.87
C SER A 424 -3.96 -0.83 27.45
N LYS A 425 -3.36 -0.12 28.40
CA LYS A 425 -2.49 1.02 28.07
C LYS A 425 -1.05 0.59 27.85
N PHE A 426 -0.69 -0.63 28.25
CA PHE A 426 0.63 -1.19 28.00
C PHE A 426 0.70 -1.81 26.63
N CYS A 427 1.80 -1.52 25.96
CA CYS A 427 2.05 -2.11 24.67
C CYS A 427 2.09 -3.64 24.71
N TRP A 428 1.65 -4.30 23.62
CA TRP A 428 1.70 -5.75 23.49
C TRP A 428 3.12 -6.24 23.18
N ARG A 429 3.41 -7.51 23.48
CA ARG A 429 4.74 -8.11 23.29
C ARG A 429 4.64 -9.51 22.66
N ARG A 430 5.65 -9.92 21.89
CA ARG A 430 5.74 -11.29 21.34
C ARG A 430 6.30 -12.31 22.33
N ALA A 431 7.20 -11.84 23.19
CA ALA A 431 7.81 -12.65 24.22
C ALA A 431 8.21 -11.78 25.41
N LEU A 432 8.29 -12.40 26.60
CA LEU A 432 8.91 -11.77 27.76
C LEU A 432 10.41 -12.11 27.78
N PRO A 433 11.26 -11.19 28.26
CA PRO A 433 12.64 -11.49 28.55
C PRO A 433 12.78 -12.69 29.50
N GLU A 434 13.84 -13.47 29.35
CA GLU A 434 14.12 -14.59 30.24
C GLU A 434 14.26 -14.14 31.70
N GLY A 435 13.77 -14.96 32.63
CA GLY A 435 13.78 -14.65 34.07
C GLY A 435 12.72 -13.61 34.48
N THR A 436 11.72 -13.35 33.64
CA THR A 436 10.55 -12.53 34.01
C THR A 436 9.58 -13.34 34.86
N CYS A 437 9.16 -12.74 35.98
CA CYS A 437 8.16 -13.31 36.88
C CYS A 437 6.92 -12.41 36.97
N VAL A 438 5.75 -12.99 37.23
CA VAL A 438 4.45 -12.29 37.22
C VAL A 438 3.73 -12.45 38.55
N CYS A 439 3.04 -11.39 38.97
CA CYS A 439 2.27 -11.31 40.21
C CYS A 439 0.76 -11.53 40.05
N ASP A 440 0.28 -11.67 38.81
CA ASP A 440 -1.13 -11.93 38.48
C ASP A 440 -2.11 -10.81 38.92
N GLY A 441 -1.82 -9.56 38.54
CA GLY A 441 -2.77 -8.44 38.65
C GLY A 441 -2.84 -7.82 40.05
N ASP A 442 -1.68 -7.58 40.65
CA ASP A 442 -1.51 -6.97 41.97
C ASP A 442 -1.35 -5.45 41.88
N VAL A 443 -2.33 -4.81 41.26
CA VAL A 443 -2.40 -3.37 41.19
C VAL A 443 -3.63 -2.95 41.99
N SER A 444 -3.46 -2.01 42.92
CA SER A 444 -4.55 -1.38 43.67
C SER A 444 -5.34 -0.44 42.76
N VAL A 445 -5.86 -0.96 41.65
CA VAL A 445 -6.76 -0.21 40.76
C VAL A 445 -8.17 -0.38 41.30
N PRO A 446 -8.99 0.68 41.36
CA PRO A 446 -10.40 0.53 41.56
C PRO A 446 -10.95 -0.50 40.57
N VAL A 447 -11.70 -1.49 41.06
CA VAL A 447 -12.41 -2.42 40.19
C VAL A 447 -13.36 -1.59 39.33
N VAL A 448 -13.00 -1.45 38.04
CA VAL A 448 -13.86 -0.76 37.09
C VAL A 448 -15.13 -1.59 36.94
N THR A 449 -16.28 -0.97 37.22
CA THR A 449 -17.56 -1.63 36.98
C THR A 449 -17.68 -1.85 35.46
N PRO A 450 -17.72 -3.10 34.97
CA PRO A 450 -17.70 -3.35 33.55
C PRO A 450 -18.88 -2.67 32.88
N LYS A 451 -18.63 -1.92 31.81
CA LYS A 451 -19.73 -1.41 30.99
C LYS A 451 -20.58 -2.59 30.49
N PRO A 452 -21.89 -2.40 30.32
CA PRO A 452 -22.82 -3.49 30.01
C PRO A 452 -22.45 -4.20 28.71
N THR A 453 -21.98 -3.45 27.69
CA THR A 453 -21.66 -3.96 26.35
C THR A 453 -20.24 -3.57 25.92
N VAL A 454 -19.66 -4.33 24.98
CA VAL A 454 -18.35 -4.03 24.35
C VAL A 454 -18.38 -2.68 23.64
N LEU A 455 -19.50 -2.34 23.01
CA LEU A 455 -19.68 -1.05 22.33
C LEU A 455 -19.63 0.12 23.31
N ALA A 456 -20.31 0.02 24.46
CA ALA A 456 -20.26 1.07 25.47
C ALA A 456 -18.84 1.26 26.03
N HIS A 457 -18.09 0.17 26.21
CA HIS A 457 -16.67 0.25 26.60
C HIS A 457 -15.82 0.91 25.52
N LEU A 458 -15.98 0.49 24.26
CA LEU A 458 -15.29 1.07 23.11
C LEU A 458 -15.52 2.60 23.02
N LEU A 459 -16.76 3.06 23.17
CA LEU A 459 -17.07 4.49 23.10
C LEU A 459 -16.43 5.28 24.25
N ASP A 460 -16.41 4.71 25.45
CA ASP A 460 -15.79 5.33 26.63
C ASP A 460 -14.28 5.48 26.46
N GLU A 461 -13.62 4.41 26.04
CA GLU A 461 -12.16 4.38 25.82
C GLU A 461 -11.70 5.33 24.70
N LEU A 462 -12.58 5.58 23.73
CA LEU A 462 -12.33 6.53 22.66
C LEU A 462 -12.73 7.96 23.02
N GLY A 463 -13.33 8.20 24.18
CA GLY A 463 -13.85 9.53 24.55
C GLY A 463 -15.03 9.97 23.68
N LEU A 464 -15.81 9.01 23.17
CA LEU A 464 -16.93 9.21 22.24
C LEU A 464 -18.30 8.86 22.85
N SER A 465 -18.37 8.59 24.16
CA SER A 465 -19.62 8.29 24.88
C SER A 465 -20.65 9.42 24.80
N ASP A 466 -20.19 10.67 24.83
CA ASP A 466 -21.04 11.87 24.88
C ASP A 466 -21.24 12.54 23.51
N LEU A 467 -20.94 11.81 22.42
CA LEU A 467 -21.20 12.34 21.08
C LEU A 467 -22.69 12.69 20.94
N PRO A 468 -23.03 13.92 20.50
CA PRO A 468 -24.42 14.31 20.32
C PRO A 468 -25.07 13.42 19.25
N PRO A 469 -26.38 13.14 19.36
CA PRO A 469 -27.08 12.43 18.30
C PRO A 469 -26.99 13.24 16.98
N PRO A 470 -27.03 12.56 15.82
CA PRO A 470 -26.95 13.25 14.54
C PRO A 470 -28.12 14.24 14.37
N GLU A 471 -27.80 15.50 14.08
CA GLU A 471 -28.77 16.60 13.90
C GLU A 471 -29.33 16.72 12.47
N ARG A 472 -28.83 15.89 11.54
CA ARG A 472 -29.28 15.83 10.14
C ARG A 472 -29.25 14.39 9.65
N ILE A 473 -30.04 14.09 8.62
CA ILE A 473 -29.95 12.79 7.95
C ILE A 473 -28.64 12.77 7.16
N ARG A 474 -27.74 11.90 7.61
CA ARG A 474 -26.41 11.71 7.04
C ARG A 474 -26.28 10.34 6.40
N VAL A 475 -26.01 10.34 5.11
CA VAL A 475 -25.79 9.13 4.32
C VAL A 475 -24.28 8.86 4.22
N GLY A 476 -23.82 7.84 4.92
CA GLY A 476 -22.46 7.33 4.80
C GLY A 476 -22.38 6.28 3.69
N ILE A 477 -21.56 6.52 2.66
CA ILE A 477 -21.31 5.56 1.58
C ILE A 477 -19.95 4.92 1.80
N ILE A 478 -19.92 3.59 1.98
CA ILE A 478 -18.66 2.84 2.11
C ILE A 478 -17.96 2.81 0.74
N SER A 479 -16.91 3.61 0.60
CA SER A 479 -16.09 3.66 -0.61
C SER A 479 -14.97 2.63 -0.50
N ARG A 480 -15.04 1.60 -1.34
CA ARG A 480 -14.09 0.50 -1.38
C ARG A 480 -12.79 0.98 -2.02
N ARG A 481 -11.63 0.54 -1.52
CA ARG A 481 -10.31 0.99 -1.99
C ARG A 481 -9.58 -0.05 -2.82
N ARG A 482 -9.96 -1.32 -2.64
CA ARG A 482 -9.27 -2.46 -3.26
C ARG A 482 -10.08 -3.18 -4.32
N LYS A 483 -11.36 -3.46 -4.05
CA LYS A 483 -12.24 -4.28 -4.92
C LYS A 483 -13.70 -4.11 -4.60
N ARG A 484 -14.56 -4.51 -5.55
CA ARG A 484 -16.03 -4.39 -5.49
C ARG A 484 -16.45 -2.93 -5.46
N PHE A 485 -16.00 -2.18 -6.44
CA PHE A 485 -16.27 -0.77 -6.54
C PHE A 485 -17.73 -0.51 -6.96
N ILE A 486 -18.29 0.57 -6.43
CA ILE A 486 -19.47 1.21 -7.02
C ILE A 486 -18.93 2.19 -8.05
N LEU A 487 -18.95 1.80 -9.32
CA LEU A 487 -18.22 2.51 -10.38
C LEU A 487 -18.77 3.93 -10.63
N ASN A 488 -20.05 4.15 -10.30
CA ASN A 488 -20.73 5.43 -10.40
C ASN A 488 -21.03 6.07 -9.04
N GLU A 489 -20.18 5.83 -8.03
CA GLU A 489 -20.32 6.40 -6.67
C GLU A 489 -20.50 7.93 -6.71
N HIS A 490 -19.83 8.61 -7.64
CA HIS A 490 -19.93 10.05 -7.80
C HIS A 490 -21.35 10.52 -8.14
N GLU A 491 -21.97 9.89 -9.14
CA GLU A 491 -23.33 10.19 -9.60
C GLU A 491 -24.35 9.94 -8.47
N LEU A 492 -24.09 8.95 -7.61
CA LEU A 492 -24.92 8.68 -6.43
C LEU A 492 -24.79 9.79 -5.38
N VAL A 493 -23.55 10.23 -5.09
CA VAL A 493 -23.30 11.34 -4.15
C VAL A 493 -23.98 12.61 -4.65
N GLU A 494 -23.77 12.98 -5.91
CA GLU A 494 -24.36 14.18 -6.51
C GLU A 494 -25.89 14.16 -6.43
N ALA A 495 -26.51 13.02 -6.74
CA ALA A 495 -27.95 12.87 -6.65
C ALA A 495 -28.49 13.07 -5.22
N LEU A 496 -27.80 12.55 -4.20
CA LEU A 496 -28.20 12.72 -2.80
C LEU A 496 -27.99 14.16 -2.31
N LEU A 497 -26.86 14.78 -2.66
CA LEU A 497 -26.58 16.18 -2.31
C LEU A 497 -27.63 17.12 -2.94
N ASN A 498 -28.00 16.88 -4.20
CA ASN A 498 -29.07 17.63 -4.90
C ASN A 498 -30.45 17.42 -4.27
N ARG A 499 -30.65 16.37 -3.47
CA ARG A 499 -31.85 16.11 -2.67
C ARG A 499 -31.76 16.64 -1.23
N GLY A 500 -30.68 17.34 -0.88
CA GLY A 500 -30.54 17.99 0.43
C GLY A 500 -30.01 17.09 1.55
N PHE A 501 -29.59 15.86 1.23
CA PHE A 501 -28.93 14.98 2.20
C PHE A 501 -27.52 15.46 2.50
N ASP A 502 -27.08 15.28 3.75
CA ASP A 502 -25.66 15.32 4.06
C ASP A 502 -25.06 13.97 3.65
N VAL A 503 -24.01 13.97 2.82
CA VAL A 503 -23.39 12.73 2.35
C VAL A 503 -21.96 12.65 2.87
N GLN A 504 -21.50 11.46 3.26
CA GLN A 504 -20.12 11.22 3.65
C GLN A 504 -19.58 10.01 2.91
N ILE A 505 -18.43 10.19 2.25
CA ILE A 505 -17.64 9.08 1.72
C ILE A 505 -16.79 8.47 2.84
N LEU A 506 -16.92 7.16 3.04
CA LEU A 506 -16.29 6.41 4.12
C LEU A 506 -15.30 5.38 3.56
N PRO A 507 -14.02 5.74 3.38
CA PRO A 507 -12.96 4.80 3.00
C PRO A 507 -12.51 3.99 4.22
N LEU A 508 -13.41 3.17 4.78
CA LEU A 508 -13.18 2.45 6.06
C LEU A 508 -11.89 1.61 6.07
N GLU A 509 -11.40 1.18 4.89
CA GLU A 509 -10.15 0.42 4.75
C GLU A 509 -8.89 1.22 5.12
N ASP A 510 -8.97 2.56 5.03
CA ASP A 510 -7.86 3.49 5.28
C ASP A 510 -8.09 4.37 6.53
N MET A 511 -9.26 4.27 7.16
CA MET A 511 -9.59 5.02 8.38
C MET A 511 -9.07 4.30 9.63
N THR A 512 -8.61 5.07 10.62
CA THR A 512 -8.28 4.52 11.95
C THR A 512 -9.55 4.03 12.66
N LEU A 513 -9.41 3.22 13.73
CA LEU A 513 -10.55 2.84 14.56
C LEU A 513 -11.31 4.05 15.09
N TYR A 514 -10.59 5.06 15.59
CA TYR A 514 -11.19 6.26 16.14
C TYR A 514 -12.00 7.03 15.09
N GLU A 515 -11.42 7.25 13.90
CA GLU A 515 -12.09 7.90 12.78
C GLU A 515 -13.35 7.13 12.35
N GLN A 516 -13.26 5.79 12.24
CA GLN A 516 -14.38 4.93 11.86
C GLN A 516 -15.54 5.09 12.86
N VAL A 517 -15.26 4.95 14.16
CA VAL A 517 -16.29 5.07 15.20
C VAL A 517 -16.90 6.47 15.19
N LYS A 518 -16.07 7.52 15.19
CA LYS A 518 -16.54 8.91 15.18
C LYS A 518 -17.45 9.21 13.99
N ALA A 519 -17.08 8.79 12.78
CA ALA A 519 -17.88 8.99 11.58
C ALA A 519 -19.19 8.18 11.59
N LEU A 520 -19.13 6.91 12.00
CA LEU A 520 -20.30 6.02 12.01
C LEU A 520 -21.30 6.38 13.11
N ARG A 521 -20.85 6.87 14.28
CA ARG A 521 -21.74 7.40 15.33
C ARG A 521 -22.60 8.58 14.86
N GLN A 522 -22.15 9.26 13.82
CA GLN A 522 -22.82 10.41 13.22
C GLN A 522 -23.51 10.06 11.88
N THR A 523 -23.52 8.80 11.47
CA THR A 523 -24.15 8.32 10.23
C THR A 523 -25.54 7.77 10.53
N THR A 524 -26.57 8.26 9.85
CA THR A 524 -27.94 7.80 10.04
C THR A 524 -28.36 6.73 9.03
N ILE A 525 -27.76 6.75 7.84
CA ILE A 525 -27.96 5.75 6.80
C ILE A 525 -26.57 5.32 6.32
N LEU A 526 -26.18 4.07 6.56
CA LEU A 526 -24.94 3.51 6.04
C LEU A 526 -25.26 2.64 4.82
N VAL A 527 -24.64 2.93 3.69
CA VAL A 527 -24.81 2.16 2.47
C VAL A 527 -23.48 1.61 1.97
N GLY A 528 -23.50 0.36 1.53
CA GLY A 528 -22.33 -0.26 0.93
C GLY A 528 -22.66 -1.52 0.15
N ILE A 529 -21.76 -1.88 -0.75
CA ILE A 529 -21.81 -3.16 -1.44
C ILE A 529 -21.59 -4.31 -0.45
N HIS A 530 -22.29 -5.43 -0.68
CA HIS A 530 -22.21 -6.64 0.12
C HIS A 530 -20.76 -7.00 0.47
N GLY A 531 -20.45 -7.10 1.77
CA GLY A 531 -19.13 -7.48 2.26
C GLY A 531 -18.90 -7.15 3.74
N SER A 532 -17.77 -7.59 4.27
CA SER A 532 -17.45 -7.50 5.71
C SER A 532 -17.45 -6.09 6.29
N GLY A 533 -17.23 -5.05 5.48
CA GLY A 533 -17.34 -3.65 5.89
C GLY A 533 -18.72 -3.29 6.46
N LEU A 534 -19.79 -3.98 6.04
CA LEU A 534 -21.15 -3.75 6.54
C LEU A 534 -21.33 -4.14 8.02
N ASN A 535 -20.43 -4.95 8.59
CA ASN A 535 -20.49 -5.26 10.04
C ASN A 535 -20.20 -4.04 10.92
N ASN A 536 -19.60 -2.98 10.36
CA ASN A 536 -19.48 -1.70 11.03
C ASN A 536 -20.83 -1.05 11.34
N ALA A 537 -21.95 -1.60 10.83
CA ALA A 537 -23.29 -1.21 11.26
C ALA A 537 -23.52 -1.34 12.78
N ILE A 538 -22.76 -2.20 13.48
CA ILE A 538 -22.77 -2.27 14.94
C ILE A 538 -22.41 -0.94 15.61
N LEU A 539 -21.66 -0.07 14.90
CA LEU A 539 -21.24 1.23 15.40
C LEU A 539 -22.29 2.32 15.14
N LEU A 540 -23.31 2.10 14.32
CA LEU A 540 -24.30 3.15 13.99
C LEU A 540 -25.17 3.53 15.21
N PRO A 541 -25.75 4.73 15.25
CA PRO A 541 -26.76 5.07 16.26
C PRO A 541 -27.99 4.16 16.15
N HIS A 542 -28.74 4.05 17.26
CA HIS A 542 -30.01 3.32 17.28
C HIS A 542 -31.00 3.93 16.27
N ASP A 543 -31.87 3.12 15.67
CA ASP A 543 -32.80 3.49 14.60
C ASP A 543 -32.15 4.02 13.30
N ALA A 544 -30.82 3.94 13.17
CA ALA A 544 -30.14 4.11 11.88
C ALA A 544 -30.53 3.00 10.90
N VAL A 545 -30.16 3.16 9.62
CA VAL A 545 -30.43 2.15 8.58
C VAL A 545 -29.15 1.69 7.92
N LEU A 546 -28.94 0.37 7.90
CA LEU A 546 -27.96 -0.30 7.05
C LEU A 546 -28.62 -0.65 5.71
N VAL A 547 -28.05 -0.17 4.61
CA VAL A 547 -28.45 -0.48 3.25
C VAL A 547 -27.37 -1.34 2.59
N GLN A 548 -27.74 -2.56 2.22
CA GLN A 548 -26.87 -3.49 1.52
C GLN A 548 -27.18 -3.52 0.03
N LEU A 549 -26.16 -3.21 -0.79
CA LEU A 549 -26.21 -3.38 -2.23
C LEU A 549 -25.68 -4.78 -2.59
N LEU A 550 -26.55 -5.67 -3.04
CA LEU A 550 -26.21 -7.03 -3.46
C LEU A 550 -25.73 -7.01 -4.93
N PRO A 551 -24.53 -7.55 -5.21
CA PRO A 551 -24.08 -7.83 -6.57
C PRO A 551 -25.03 -8.76 -7.34
N TYR A 552 -24.84 -8.83 -8.66
CA TYR A 552 -25.75 -9.54 -9.54
C TYR A 552 -25.86 -11.02 -9.17
N LYS A 553 -27.11 -11.49 -8.99
CA LYS A 553 -27.45 -12.87 -8.60
C LYS A 553 -26.67 -13.40 -7.39
N LEU A 554 -26.37 -12.53 -6.42
CA LEU A 554 -25.86 -12.98 -5.14
C LEU A 554 -26.98 -13.57 -4.28
N ASN A 555 -26.87 -14.85 -3.94
CA ASN A 555 -27.80 -15.55 -3.05
C ASN A 555 -27.34 -15.54 -1.58
N TYR A 556 -26.07 -15.25 -1.34
CA TYR A 556 -25.49 -15.18 -0.01
C TYR A 556 -25.63 -13.76 0.55
N LYS A 557 -26.49 -13.61 1.55
CA LYS A 557 -26.78 -12.30 2.15
C LYS A 557 -25.86 -11.93 3.31
N GLY A 558 -25.11 -12.89 3.85
CA GLY A 558 -24.31 -12.72 5.06
C GLY A 558 -25.18 -12.58 6.32
N ALA A 559 -24.56 -12.33 7.47
CA ALA A 559 -25.23 -12.15 8.76
C ALA A 559 -25.49 -10.67 9.11
N PHE A 560 -25.43 -9.76 8.13
CA PHE A 560 -25.41 -8.31 8.39
C PHE A 560 -26.70 -7.78 9.02
N GLN A 561 -27.86 -8.33 8.64
CA GLN A 561 -29.13 -8.00 9.28
C GLN A 561 -29.10 -8.29 10.79
N SER A 562 -28.53 -9.44 11.18
CA SER A 562 -28.40 -9.81 12.59
C SER A 562 -27.47 -8.85 13.31
N VAL A 563 -26.34 -8.51 12.71
CA VAL A 563 -25.35 -7.57 13.29
C VAL A 563 -25.94 -6.16 13.44
N ALA A 564 -26.70 -5.68 12.46
CA ALA A 564 -27.42 -4.42 12.55
C ALA A 564 -28.46 -4.45 13.69
N SER A 565 -29.23 -5.54 13.75
CA SER A 565 -30.28 -5.70 14.77
C SER A 565 -29.74 -5.77 16.20
N GLU A 566 -28.51 -6.26 16.41
CA GLU A 566 -27.83 -6.26 17.73
C GLU A 566 -27.76 -4.86 18.37
N ASN A 567 -27.80 -3.80 17.56
CA ASN A 567 -27.73 -2.41 18.02
C ASN A 567 -28.95 -1.57 17.59
N GLY A 568 -30.07 -2.22 17.29
CA GLY A 568 -31.33 -1.53 16.93
C GLY A 568 -31.27 -0.79 15.59
N VAL A 569 -30.38 -1.21 14.69
CA VAL A 569 -30.25 -0.65 13.34
C VAL A 569 -31.18 -1.40 12.39
N HIS A 570 -31.96 -0.65 11.61
CA HIS A 570 -32.81 -1.21 10.56
C HIS A 570 -31.99 -1.70 9.38
N TYR A 571 -32.53 -2.65 8.61
CA TYR A 571 -31.83 -3.26 7.49
C TYR A 571 -32.66 -3.22 6.22
N LEU A 572 -32.04 -2.78 5.12
CA LEU A 572 -32.61 -2.76 3.79
C LEU A 572 -31.64 -3.40 2.79
N GLU A 573 -32.21 -4.01 1.76
CA GLU A 573 -31.47 -4.60 0.65
C GLU A 573 -31.92 -4.00 -0.66
N TRP A 574 -30.96 -3.85 -1.57
CA TRP A 574 -31.20 -3.65 -2.99
C TRP A 574 -30.33 -4.63 -3.76
N ALA A 575 -30.88 -5.29 -4.76
CA ALA A 575 -30.17 -6.29 -5.54
C ALA A 575 -30.08 -5.88 -7.00
N LEU A 576 -28.86 -5.98 -7.54
CA LEU A 576 -28.65 -5.76 -8.95
C LEU A 576 -29.29 -6.91 -9.76
N THR A 577 -30.21 -6.55 -10.65
CA THR A 577 -30.92 -7.49 -11.53
C THR A 577 -30.48 -7.44 -12.99
N ASP A 578 -29.84 -6.35 -13.42
CA ASP A 578 -29.33 -6.18 -14.77
C ASP A 578 -27.87 -6.65 -14.86
N PRO A 579 -27.56 -7.76 -15.55
CA PRO A 579 -26.19 -8.24 -15.70
C PRO A 579 -25.27 -7.23 -16.40
N LYS A 580 -25.81 -6.30 -17.21
CA LYS A 580 -25.00 -5.31 -17.94
C LYS A 580 -24.39 -4.25 -17.04
N ARG A 581 -24.82 -4.18 -15.79
CA ARG A 581 -24.28 -3.25 -14.77
C ARG A 581 -23.43 -3.97 -13.73
N SER A 582 -23.07 -5.23 -14.00
CA SER A 582 -22.19 -6.04 -13.18
C SER A 582 -20.92 -6.33 -13.96
N TYR A 583 -19.78 -5.93 -13.42
CA TYR A 583 -18.49 -6.04 -14.09
C TYR A 583 -17.61 -7.02 -13.32
N PHE A 584 -17.35 -8.17 -13.92
CA PHE A 584 -16.64 -9.28 -13.29
C PHE A 584 -15.14 -9.22 -13.61
N HIS A 585 -14.33 -9.35 -12.57
CA HIS A 585 -12.89 -9.59 -12.68
C HIS A 585 -12.64 -11.09 -12.85
N TRP A 586 -12.72 -11.55 -14.10
CA TRP A 586 -12.77 -12.97 -14.44
C TRP A 586 -11.53 -13.75 -14.06
N GLU A 587 -10.37 -13.11 -14.02
CA GLU A 587 -9.07 -13.72 -13.72
C GLU A 587 -8.96 -14.29 -12.29
N PHE A 588 -9.82 -13.88 -11.36
CA PHE A 588 -9.85 -14.39 -9.99
C PHE A 588 -10.88 -15.49 -9.74
N LEU A 589 -11.67 -15.84 -10.75
CA LEU A 589 -12.50 -17.04 -10.68
C LEU A 589 -11.58 -18.24 -10.96
N GLY A 590 -11.61 -19.25 -10.09
CA GLY A 590 -10.76 -20.42 -10.25
C GLY A 590 -11.05 -21.17 -11.56
N GLU A 591 -10.05 -21.85 -12.11
CA GLU A 591 -10.16 -22.56 -13.41
C GLU A 591 -11.39 -23.46 -13.49
N ARG A 592 -11.72 -24.14 -12.40
CA ARG A 592 -12.91 -25.00 -12.29
C ARG A 592 -14.23 -24.24 -12.50
N GLU A 593 -14.33 -23.00 -12.02
CA GLU A 593 -15.51 -22.16 -12.19
C GLU A 593 -15.59 -21.62 -13.63
N LEU A 594 -14.44 -21.22 -14.20
CA LEU A 594 -14.34 -20.74 -15.57
C LEU A 594 -14.50 -21.84 -16.64
N ALA A 595 -14.23 -23.10 -16.32
CA ALA A 595 -14.39 -24.24 -17.24
C ALA A 595 -15.83 -24.41 -17.77
N GLN A 596 -16.82 -23.87 -17.06
CA GLN A 596 -18.22 -23.88 -17.48
C GLN A 596 -18.53 -22.77 -18.52
N GLY A 597 -17.61 -21.82 -18.70
CA GLY A 597 -17.80 -20.62 -19.51
C GLY A 597 -18.42 -19.46 -18.72
N LYS A 598 -18.01 -18.23 -19.06
CA LYS A 598 -18.46 -16.99 -18.39
C LYS A 598 -19.98 -16.83 -18.43
N ASP A 599 -20.60 -17.11 -19.57
CA ASP A 599 -22.06 -17.02 -19.73
C ASP A 599 -22.80 -18.01 -18.84
N ALA A 600 -22.28 -19.22 -18.67
CA ALA A 600 -22.87 -20.21 -17.76
C ALA A 600 -22.76 -19.77 -16.30
N VAL A 601 -21.64 -19.15 -15.91
CA VAL A 601 -21.45 -18.57 -14.56
C VAL A 601 -22.46 -17.44 -14.31
N LEU A 602 -22.64 -16.51 -15.25
CA LEU A 602 -23.62 -15.42 -15.14
C LEU A 602 -25.08 -15.93 -15.14
N ALA A 603 -25.36 -16.95 -15.95
CA ALA A 603 -26.68 -17.57 -16.00
C ALA A 603 -27.02 -18.27 -14.67
N ARG A 604 -26.05 -19.01 -14.12
CA ARG A 604 -26.17 -19.72 -12.84
C ARG A 604 -26.28 -18.76 -11.65
N GLY A 605 -25.49 -17.69 -11.62
CA GLY A 605 -25.36 -16.82 -10.46
C GLY A 605 -24.57 -17.46 -9.31
N SER A 606 -24.62 -16.83 -8.14
CA SER A 606 -23.90 -17.30 -6.95
C SER A 606 -24.29 -18.75 -6.60
N PRO A 607 -23.33 -19.64 -6.36
CA PRO A 607 -23.63 -20.95 -5.80
C PRO A 607 -24.35 -20.83 -4.44
N ARG A 608 -25.00 -21.91 -4.00
CA ARG A 608 -25.72 -21.94 -2.71
C ARG A 608 -24.80 -22.20 -1.51
N GLY A 609 -23.56 -22.62 -1.75
CA GLY A 609 -22.55 -22.92 -0.74
C GLY A 609 -21.22 -23.30 -1.39
N GLY A 610 -20.18 -23.46 -0.57
CA GLY A 610 -18.82 -23.73 -1.04
C GLY A 610 -17.94 -22.46 -1.11
N ALA A 611 -16.65 -22.66 -1.39
CA ALA A 611 -15.69 -21.57 -1.51
C ALA A 611 -16.02 -20.66 -2.73
N GLU A 612 -16.68 -21.24 -3.73
CA GLU A 612 -17.10 -20.62 -4.98
C GLU A 612 -18.12 -19.48 -4.76
N VAL A 613 -18.82 -19.49 -3.62
CA VAL A 613 -19.69 -18.36 -3.25
C VAL A 613 -18.87 -17.10 -3.11
N TYR A 614 -17.72 -17.19 -2.42
CA TYR A 614 -16.88 -16.04 -2.15
C TYR A 614 -16.23 -15.52 -3.43
N THR A 615 -15.70 -16.38 -4.29
CA THR A 615 -15.11 -15.97 -5.58
C THR A 615 -16.13 -15.33 -6.51
N PHE A 616 -17.40 -15.73 -6.45
CA PHE A 616 -18.43 -15.17 -7.31
C PHE A 616 -18.70 -13.69 -7.02
N TRP A 617 -18.95 -13.29 -5.76
CA TRP A 617 -19.34 -11.91 -5.43
C TRP A 617 -18.16 -10.99 -5.14
N ILE A 618 -17.01 -11.53 -4.72
CA ILE A 618 -15.81 -10.73 -4.40
C ILE A 618 -15.25 -10.00 -5.62
N ASN A 619 -15.53 -10.51 -6.82
CA ASN A 619 -14.96 -10.04 -8.07
C ASN A 619 -15.94 -9.21 -8.91
N GLN A 620 -17.00 -8.68 -8.29
CA GLN A 620 -18.03 -7.88 -8.98
C GLN A 620 -17.97 -6.42 -8.56
N ASP A 621 -17.61 -5.56 -9.52
CA ASP A 621 -17.91 -4.14 -9.49
C ASP A 621 -19.32 -3.91 -10.03
N ILE A 622 -20.00 -2.85 -9.57
CA ILE A 622 -21.38 -2.56 -9.98
C ILE A 622 -21.59 -1.10 -10.38
N ILE A 623 -22.56 -0.88 -11.26
CA ILE A 623 -23.19 0.42 -11.48
C ILE A 623 -24.61 0.36 -10.89
N VAL A 624 -24.92 1.28 -9.98
CA VAL A 624 -26.25 1.39 -9.37
C VAL A 624 -27.05 2.46 -10.10
N PRO A 625 -28.26 2.18 -10.62
CA PRO A 625 -29.09 3.22 -11.21
C PRO A 625 -29.38 4.34 -10.21
N VAL A 626 -29.13 5.59 -10.61
CA VAL A 626 -29.24 6.76 -9.72
C VAL A 626 -30.64 6.91 -9.14
N GLU A 627 -31.68 6.67 -9.94
CA GLU A 627 -33.08 6.75 -9.51
C GLU A 627 -33.42 5.66 -8.47
N ASP A 628 -33.04 4.41 -8.74
CA ASP A 628 -33.24 3.29 -7.80
C ASP A 628 -32.54 3.56 -6.47
N PHE A 629 -31.31 4.06 -6.52
CA PHE A 629 -30.53 4.41 -5.34
C PHE A 629 -31.18 5.55 -4.56
N THR A 630 -31.59 6.62 -5.23
CA THR A 630 -32.25 7.77 -4.58
C THR A 630 -33.54 7.34 -3.89
N ASN A 631 -34.37 6.53 -4.56
CA ASN A 631 -35.61 6.00 -3.98
C ASN A 631 -35.35 5.05 -2.80
N LEU A 632 -34.29 4.24 -2.88
CA LEU A 632 -33.85 3.38 -1.79
C LEU A 632 -33.43 4.19 -0.55
N ILE A 633 -32.67 5.28 -0.74
CA ILE A 633 -32.23 6.14 0.36
C ILE A 633 -33.40 6.93 0.95
N LEU A 634 -34.36 7.39 0.14
CA LEU A 634 -35.59 8.00 0.65
C LEU A 634 -36.38 7.02 1.53
N ARG A 635 -36.56 5.77 1.08
CA ARG A 635 -37.18 4.72 1.88
C ARG A 635 -36.40 4.42 3.17
N ALA A 636 -35.07 4.45 3.12
CA ALA A 636 -34.22 4.30 4.30
C ALA A 636 -34.42 5.46 5.29
N ALA A 637 -34.50 6.69 4.81
CA ALA A 637 -34.79 7.87 5.62
C ALA A 637 -36.18 7.80 6.27
N ASP A 638 -37.18 7.27 5.56
CA ASP A 638 -38.52 7.06 6.12
C ASP A 638 -38.55 5.99 7.21
N LEU A 639 -37.83 4.89 6.98
CA LEU A 639 -37.74 3.76 7.90
C LEU A 639 -37.00 4.12 9.18
N GLY A 640 -35.88 4.85 9.05
CA GLY A 640 -35.14 5.34 10.20
C GLY A 640 -36.05 6.20 11.05
N ARG A 641 -36.28 5.82 12.30
CA ARG A 641 -37.02 6.63 13.29
C ARG A 641 -36.13 7.72 13.87
N LEU A 642 -35.34 8.33 12.99
CA LEU A 642 -34.51 9.48 13.26
C LEU A 642 -35.43 10.61 13.74
N ASN A 643 -35.05 11.27 14.83
CA ASN A 643 -35.80 12.35 15.52
C ASN A 643 -36.74 13.14 14.58
N PRO A 644 -38.02 13.35 14.92
CA PRO A 644 -38.98 14.10 14.09
C PRO A 644 -38.46 15.43 13.51
N SER A 645 -37.55 16.13 14.20
CA SER A 645 -36.91 17.35 13.71
C SER A 645 -36.03 17.14 12.45
N LEU A 646 -35.58 15.92 12.18
CA LEU A 646 -34.72 15.54 11.06
C LEU A 646 -35.51 15.37 9.76
N LYS A 647 -36.74 14.85 9.85
CA LYS A 647 -37.63 14.65 8.70
C LYS A 647 -38.14 15.98 8.14
N GLN A 648 -38.38 16.94 9.03
CA GLN A 648 -38.83 18.31 8.68
C GLN A 648 -37.80 19.10 7.84
N HIS A 649 -36.56 18.61 7.70
CA HIS A 649 -35.55 19.22 6.83
C HIS A 649 -35.55 18.66 5.40
N LEU A 650 -36.12 17.47 5.19
CA LEU A 650 -36.24 16.85 3.86
C LEU A 650 -37.54 17.22 3.14
N GLU A 651 -38.61 17.46 3.92
CA GLU A 651 -39.87 18.05 3.47
C GLU A 651 -39.70 19.56 3.18
#